data_AF-A0A2N9LTC1-F1
#
_entry.id   AF-A0A2N9LTC1-F1
#
_cell.length_a   1.000
_cell.length_b   1.000
_cell.length_c   1.000
_cell.angle_alpha   90.00
_cell.angle_beta   90.00
_cell.angle_gamma   90.00
#
_symmetry.space_group_name_H-M   'P 1'
#
loop_
_entity.id
_entity.type
_entity.pdbx_description
1 polymer ?
#
loop_
_entity_poly.entity_id
_entity_poly.type
_entity_poly.pdbx_seq_one_letter_code
_entity_poly.pdbx_strand_id
1 'polypeptide(L)'
;MEHVSKQNPGEPNGAPAYDAASIKVLGDLEAVRKRPAMYIGSTGLMGLHHLVWEVVDNSVDEAADHHADRIDVTVHSDNSVTVVDNGRGIPVDLHKEEGRSAAEVVMTVLHAGGKFDTNSYKVSGGLHGVGVSVVNALSERLDLEIWRDGYTWEQAYERGKPVQPLKRAGKTERRGTKITFLPDAKIMETVEFNYDTLAQRLRELSFLNKGLTIRLKDERTDKQAEFHYNGGIMEFVKHLNKNKEVLSATPIYGEADRDDVHMEFALQYNDGYAESVFSFANNINTVDGGTHLSGFRSALTRAINQYGQNQGLFKDVKENLQGEDVREGLVAVVSVKLPQPQFEGQTKGKLNSDIQSLVASFVYEKLMEAFEKNPAIGKKICAKAIDASRAREAARKARELTRRKGALDSGGLPGKLADCQERDPERCELFLVEGDSAGGSAKQGRDRRYQAILPLRGKILNVEKARFDKMLGHEEIRALITALGTGIGKDDFDVTKLRYSKIIIMTDADVDGSHIRTLLLTFFYRQMPELVERGHIFIAQPPLYLIKKGKSLRYIRDEKEFRREIMRRATEDHIVEVGDGKKTKLEGGDLTNFLMALAEYVELFDKLEKRIGDDRPVNAMLKAELGKKMELENKDKLELVAKELKAEGFTPHLRLDEEHNLYTLAYSSETLGERIIDWDLVSSADYRRLLDLHRRVRDFDKPPFLMSTNGTQLTIEDRRQLLEHVMAQGKKAFTVQRFKGLGEMNPDQLWQTTMDAEQRFLLQVRVEDQVEADSIFTVLMGDVVEPRRQFIEDNALDVKNLDI
;
A
#
# COMPACT_ATOMS: atom_id res chain seq x y z
N MET A 1 46.44 18.91 -57.61
CA MET A 1 47.68 18.27 -57.12
C MET A 1 48.26 19.22 -56.09
N GLU A 2 47.71 19.23 -54.87
CA GLU A 2 48.05 18.32 -53.76
C GLU A 2 49.53 18.38 -53.37
N HIS A 3 49.80 18.95 -52.19
CA HIS A 3 50.30 18.22 -51.00
C HIS A 3 50.29 19.19 -49.80
N VAL A 4 49.22 19.19 -49.01
CA VAL A 4 49.01 18.39 -47.77
C VAL A 4 49.86 18.90 -46.61
N SER A 5 49.25 19.77 -45.80
CA SER A 5 49.70 20.13 -44.45
C SER A 5 49.30 19.04 -43.46
N LYS A 6 50.28 18.49 -42.74
CA LYS A 6 50.10 17.49 -41.68
C LYS A 6 49.18 18.03 -40.57
N GLN A 7 48.04 17.38 -40.37
CA GLN A 7 47.28 17.44 -39.13
C GLN A 7 48.00 16.58 -38.08
N ASN A 8 48.26 17.14 -36.90
CA ASN A 8 48.61 16.37 -35.70
C ASN A 8 47.35 15.63 -35.21
N PRO A 9 47.42 14.32 -34.93
CA PRO A 9 46.31 13.57 -34.36
C PRO A 9 46.32 13.65 -32.83
N GLY A 10 45.17 13.98 -32.25
CA GLY A 10 44.77 13.53 -30.92
C GLY A 10 45.29 14.33 -29.72
N GLU A 11 44.70 15.49 -29.45
CA GLU A 11 44.47 15.87 -28.05
C GLU A 11 43.33 14.99 -27.49
N PRO A 12 43.54 14.22 -26.42
CA PRO A 12 42.44 13.56 -25.76
C PRO A 12 41.57 14.64 -25.12
N ASN A 13 40.27 14.65 -25.47
CA ASN A 13 39.23 15.41 -24.78
C ASN A 13 39.52 15.42 -23.28
N GLY A 14 39.78 16.61 -22.72
CA GLY A 14 40.16 16.80 -21.33
C GLY A 14 39.17 16.11 -20.39
N ALA A 15 39.59 14.96 -19.85
CA ALA A 15 38.91 14.38 -18.70
C ALA A 15 39.01 15.40 -17.55
N PRO A 16 37.91 15.71 -16.85
CA PRO A 16 37.98 16.59 -15.69
C PRO A 16 39.03 16.04 -14.72
N ALA A 17 40.00 16.88 -14.35
CA ALA A 17 41.08 16.48 -13.46
C ALA A 17 40.48 16.04 -12.12
N TYR A 18 40.68 14.76 -11.75
CA TYR A 18 40.27 14.21 -10.46
C TYR A 18 41.26 14.69 -9.39
N ASP A 19 40.96 15.85 -8.82
CA ASP A 19 41.75 16.53 -7.79
C ASP A 19 41.04 16.53 -6.43
N ALA A 20 41.65 17.13 -5.41
CA ALA A 20 41.04 17.25 -4.09
C ALA A 20 39.70 17.99 -4.11
N ALA A 21 39.50 18.95 -5.02
CA ALA A 21 38.25 19.69 -5.19
C ALA A 21 37.12 18.82 -5.78
N SER A 22 37.47 17.69 -6.40
CA SER A 22 36.52 16.68 -6.89
C SER A 22 35.90 15.85 -5.75
N ILE A 23 36.48 15.87 -4.55
CA ILE A 23 35.94 15.22 -3.36
C ILE A 23 34.89 16.14 -2.72
N LYS A 24 33.60 15.80 -2.89
CA LYS A 24 32.49 16.52 -2.26
C LYS A 24 32.10 15.86 -0.94
N VAL A 25 32.27 16.58 0.17
CA VAL A 25 31.66 16.26 1.46
C VAL A 25 30.25 16.83 1.44
N LEU A 26 29.26 15.97 1.67
CA LEU A 26 27.86 16.36 1.78
C LEU A 26 27.50 16.49 3.25
N GLY A 27 26.69 17.49 3.62
CA GLY A 27 26.08 17.52 4.95
C GLY A 27 25.14 16.32 5.14
N ASP A 28 24.94 15.90 6.39
CA ASP A 28 24.20 14.68 6.74
C ASP A 28 22.88 14.49 5.98
N LEU A 29 21.96 15.46 6.07
CA LEU A 29 20.67 15.35 5.38
C LEU A 29 20.77 15.52 3.86
N GLU A 30 21.80 16.22 3.37
CA GLU A 30 22.05 16.33 1.93
C GLU A 30 22.50 14.99 1.34
N ALA A 31 23.28 14.20 2.11
CA ALA A 31 23.64 12.85 1.75
C ALA A 31 22.41 11.93 1.68
N VAL A 32 21.49 12.04 2.65
CA VAL A 32 20.20 11.32 2.65
C VAL A 32 19.40 11.64 1.40
N ARG A 33 19.20 12.93 1.09
CA ARG A 33 18.43 13.35 -0.09
C ARG A 33 19.06 12.92 -1.41
N LYS A 34 20.39 12.83 -1.48
CA LYS A 34 21.10 12.40 -2.69
C LYS A 34 21.05 10.88 -2.89
N ARG A 35 20.94 10.10 -1.82
CA ARG A 35 20.92 8.64 -1.85
C ARG A 35 19.85 8.06 -0.91
N PRO A 36 18.56 8.36 -1.15
CA PRO A 36 17.45 8.01 -0.26
C PRO A 36 17.31 6.50 -0.04
N ALA A 37 17.46 5.71 -1.10
CA ALA A 37 17.30 4.25 -1.05
C ALA A 37 18.26 3.56 -0.07
N MET A 38 19.40 4.16 0.28
CA MET A 38 20.30 3.59 1.30
C MET A 38 19.71 3.66 2.71
N TYR A 39 18.80 4.61 2.95
CA TYR A 39 18.20 4.86 4.27
C TYR A 39 16.79 4.25 4.38
N ILE A 40 15.97 4.37 3.32
CA ILE A 40 14.57 3.92 3.31
C ILE A 40 14.32 2.71 2.39
N GLY A 41 15.38 2.08 1.88
CA GLY A 41 15.34 0.88 1.03
C GLY A 41 15.00 1.17 -0.45
N SER A 42 13.99 1.99 -0.74
CA SER A 42 13.61 2.39 -2.11
C SER A 42 13.00 3.78 -2.15
N THR A 43 12.82 4.34 -3.35
CA THR A 43 12.07 5.60 -3.60
C THR A 43 10.64 5.36 -4.08
N GLY A 44 10.24 4.09 -4.21
CA GLY A 44 8.88 3.69 -4.58
C GLY A 44 7.96 3.54 -3.38
N LEU A 45 6.88 2.78 -3.56
CA LEU A 45 5.81 2.61 -2.57
C LEU A 45 6.33 2.11 -1.20
N MET A 46 7.28 1.16 -1.20
CA MET A 46 7.85 0.62 0.04
C MET A 46 8.57 1.69 0.85
N GLY A 47 9.44 2.49 0.22
CA GLY A 47 10.17 3.56 0.90
C GLY A 47 9.27 4.71 1.34
N LEU A 48 8.21 5.00 0.57
CA LEU A 48 7.19 5.97 0.95
C LEU A 48 6.51 5.59 2.27
N HIS A 49 6.03 4.34 2.40
CA HIS A 49 5.44 3.84 3.65
C HIS A 49 6.46 3.76 4.78
N HIS A 50 7.72 3.48 4.47
CA HIS A 50 8.80 3.46 5.46
C HIS A 50 8.95 4.80 6.19
N LEU A 51 8.65 5.93 5.53
CA LEU A 51 8.61 7.23 6.22
C LEU A 51 7.57 7.25 7.35
N VAL A 52 6.40 6.66 7.13
CA VAL A 52 5.34 6.59 8.15
C VAL A 52 5.77 5.65 9.28
N TRP A 53 6.38 4.51 8.96
CA TRP A 53 6.87 3.55 9.95
C TRP A 53 7.86 4.19 10.91
N GLU A 54 8.81 4.98 10.42
CA GLU A 54 9.80 5.64 11.29
C GLU A 54 9.17 6.62 12.29
N VAL A 55 8.07 7.29 11.93
CA VAL A 55 7.34 8.18 12.85
C VAL A 55 6.46 7.39 13.82
N VAL A 56 5.75 6.38 13.32
CA VAL A 56 4.87 5.53 14.13
C VAL A 56 5.68 4.69 15.12
N ASP A 57 6.81 4.11 14.73
CA ASP A 57 7.65 3.29 15.60
C ASP A 57 8.20 4.11 16.77
N ASN A 58 8.51 5.40 16.57
CA ASN A 58 8.86 6.30 17.68
C ASN A 58 7.70 6.48 18.67
N SER A 59 6.47 6.56 18.16
CA SER A 59 5.25 6.68 18.98
C SER A 59 4.95 5.36 19.72
N VAL A 60 5.21 4.22 19.08
CA VAL A 60 5.07 2.88 19.67
C VAL A 60 6.12 2.65 20.75
N ASP A 61 7.34 3.14 20.60
CA ASP A 61 8.36 3.07 21.65
C ASP A 61 7.91 3.82 22.92
N GLU A 62 7.23 4.96 22.81
CA GLU A 62 6.60 5.64 23.96
C GLU A 62 5.49 4.79 24.60
N ALA A 63 4.73 4.04 23.80
CA ALA A 63 3.71 3.13 24.30
C ALA A 63 4.31 1.88 24.97
N ALA A 64 5.41 1.35 24.44
CA ALA A 64 6.11 0.19 24.98
C ALA A 64 6.66 0.46 26.39
N ASP A 65 7.05 1.70 26.68
CA ASP A 65 7.45 2.17 28.01
C ASP A 65 6.27 2.71 28.87
N HIS A 66 5.02 2.44 28.47
CA HIS A 66 3.79 2.82 29.18
C HIS A 66 3.55 4.32 29.34
N HIS A 67 4.11 5.14 28.45
CA HIS A 67 3.89 6.59 28.45
C HIS A 67 2.81 7.04 27.49
N ALA A 68 2.55 6.27 26.43
CA ALA A 68 1.46 6.47 25.49
C ALA A 68 0.46 5.30 25.52
N ASP A 69 -0.82 5.60 25.30
CA ASP A 69 -1.89 4.60 25.15
C ASP A 69 -2.69 4.78 23.84
N ARG A 70 -2.41 5.85 23.09
CA ARG A 70 -3.11 6.21 21.86
C ARG A 70 -2.17 6.81 20.81
N ILE A 71 -2.33 6.33 19.58
CA ILE A 71 -1.68 6.86 18.38
C ILE A 71 -2.75 7.11 17.30
N ASP A 72 -2.79 8.30 16.72
CA ASP A 72 -3.67 8.65 15.60
C ASP A 72 -2.83 8.91 14.35
N VAL A 73 -3.11 8.18 13.26
CA VAL A 73 -2.49 8.34 11.95
C VAL A 73 -3.55 8.84 10.95
N THR A 74 -3.29 9.96 10.30
CA THR A 74 -4.19 10.53 9.28
C THR A 74 -3.46 10.72 7.96
N VAL A 75 -4.01 10.16 6.89
CA VAL A 75 -3.60 10.45 5.51
C VAL A 75 -4.51 11.53 4.95
N HIS A 76 -3.94 12.66 4.58
CA HIS A 76 -4.67 13.82 4.07
C HIS A 76 -4.86 13.77 2.55
N SER A 77 -5.73 14.63 2.03
CA SER A 77 -6.06 14.67 0.60
C SER A 77 -4.92 15.15 -0.32
N ASP A 78 -3.94 15.88 0.22
CA ASP A 78 -2.70 16.25 -0.48
C ASP A 78 -1.62 15.16 -0.41
N ASN A 79 -1.94 13.99 0.15
CA ASN A 79 -1.01 12.92 0.50
C ASN A 79 0.06 13.33 1.53
N SER A 80 -0.20 14.33 2.38
CA SER A 80 0.55 14.46 3.64
C SER A 80 0.05 13.43 4.67
N VAL A 81 0.91 13.08 5.62
CA VAL A 81 0.58 12.18 6.73
C VAL A 81 0.82 12.89 8.05
N THR A 82 -0.15 12.80 8.95
CA THR A 82 -0.04 13.24 10.34
C THR A 82 -0.02 12.04 11.27
N VAL A 83 0.94 11.99 12.18
CA VAL A 83 1.00 11.03 13.29
C VAL A 83 0.96 11.80 14.60
N VAL A 84 0.05 11.42 15.49
CA VAL A 84 -0.13 12.03 16.82
C VAL A 84 -0.05 10.95 17.87
N ASP A 85 0.79 11.16 18.89
CA ASP A 85 0.87 10.31 20.08
C ASP A 85 0.52 11.10 21.35
N ASN A 86 0.16 10.40 22.43
CA ASN A 86 -0.06 10.99 23.75
C ASN A 86 1.02 10.60 24.79
N GLY A 87 2.24 10.36 24.30
CA GLY A 87 3.44 10.06 25.09
C GLY A 87 4.00 11.28 25.81
N ARG A 88 5.29 11.21 26.17
CA ARG A 88 5.95 12.29 26.95
C ARG A 88 6.20 13.57 26.15
N GLY A 89 6.19 13.49 24.83
CA GLY A 89 6.64 14.56 23.93
C GLY A 89 8.16 14.63 23.81
N ILE A 90 8.67 14.94 22.61
CA ILE A 90 10.11 15.09 22.34
C ILE A 90 10.71 16.19 23.26
N PRO A 91 11.92 16.00 23.84
CA PRO A 91 12.54 17.03 24.67
C PRO A 91 12.74 18.37 23.94
N VAL A 92 12.38 19.47 24.60
CA VAL A 92 12.41 20.84 24.04
C VAL A 92 13.58 21.68 24.57
N ASP A 93 14.26 21.19 25.60
CA ASP A 93 15.41 21.86 26.23
C ASP A 93 16.58 22.03 25.26
N LEU A 94 17.45 23.01 25.54
CA LEU A 94 18.69 23.18 24.79
C LEU A 94 19.63 21.99 24.99
N HIS A 95 20.07 21.40 23.89
CA HIS A 95 21.09 20.37 23.88
C HIS A 95 22.45 21.00 24.20
N LYS A 96 23.11 20.55 25.27
CA LYS A 96 24.31 21.19 25.83
C LYS A 96 25.48 21.30 24.84
N GLU A 97 25.64 20.30 23.98
CA GLU A 97 26.76 20.24 23.02
C GLU A 97 26.43 20.94 21.68
N GLU A 98 25.17 20.94 21.27
CA GLU A 98 24.73 21.44 19.95
C GLU A 98 24.26 22.90 19.99
N GLY A 99 23.95 23.44 21.18
CA GLY A 99 23.55 24.83 21.37
C GLY A 99 22.16 25.20 20.81
N ARG A 100 21.36 24.20 20.43
CA ARG A 100 19.99 24.34 19.90
C ARG A 100 19.04 23.35 20.60
N SER A 101 17.73 23.48 20.39
CA SER A 101 16.74 22.63 21.05
C SER A 101 16.95 21.16 20.70
N ALA A 102 16.74 20.25 21.67
CA ALA A 102 16.86 18.82 21.43
C ALA A 102 15.89 18.33 20.34
N ALA A 103 14.70 18.92 20.23
CA ALA A 103 13.76 18.69 19.14
C ALA A 103 14.38 18.99 17.76
N GLU A 104 15.07 20.12 17.62
CA GLU A 104 15.76 20.47 16.38
C GLU A 104 16.94 19.53 16.09
N VAL A 105 17.69 19.13 17.12
CA VAL A 105 18.80 18.17 16.96
C VAL A 105 18.28 16.85 16.41
N VAL A 106 17.25 16.26 17.03
CA VAL A 106 16.66 14.98 16.60
C VAL A 106 16.09 15.05 15.18
N MET A 107 15.58 16.21 14.76
CA MET A 107 15.03 16.40 13.41
C MET A 107 16.08 16.67 12.35
N THR A 108 17.29 17.11 12.71
CA THR A 108 18.28 17.62 11.73
C THR A 108 19.63 16.94 11.74
N VAL A 109 19.96 16.16 12.78
CA VAL A 109 21.23 15.47 12.94
C VAL A 109 21.01 13.97 12.84
N LEU A 110 21.79 13.30 11.99
CA LEU A 110 21.77 11.84 11.91
C LEU A 110 22.45 11.26 13.16
N HIS A 111 21.94 10.12 13.63
CA HIS A 111 22.45 9.44 14.83
C HIS A 111 22.30 10.26 16.12
N ALA A 112 21.27 11.11 16.18
CA ALA A 112 20.92 11.85 17.38
C ALA A 112 19.60 11.34 17.97
N GLY A 113 19.65 10.88 19.23
CA GLY A 113 18.46 10.43 19.94
C GLY A 113 18.76 9.81 21.31
N GLY A 114 17.76 9.73 22.18
CA GLY A 114 17.90 9.11 23.51
C GLY A 114 17.99 7.58 23.50
N LYS A 115 17.96 6.95 22.32
CA LYS A 115 17.86 5.49 22.12
C LYS A 115 19.20 4.76 22.16
N PHE A 116 20.31 5.48 22.34
CA PHE A 116 21.67 4.89 22.42
C PHE A 116 22.05 4.42 23.83
N ASP A 117 21.34 4.89 24.86
CA ASP A 117 21.52 4.48 26.25
C ASP A 117 20.27 3.77 26.77
N THR A 118 20.44 2.64 27.46
CA THR A 118 19.38 1.83 28.09
C THR A 118 18.61 2.56 29.20
N ASN A 119 19.03 3.78 29.56
CA ASN A 119 18.40 4.60 30.60
C ASN A 119 17.09 5.24 30.15
N SER A 120 16.92 5.54 28.85
CA SER A 120 15.74 6.26 28.35
C SER A 120 14.68 5.33 27.77
N TYR A 121 15.11 4.24 27.12
CA TYR A 121 14.26 3.19 26.57
C TYR A 121 14.86 1.83 26.91
N LYS A 122 14.08 0.95 27.55
CA LYS A 122 14.57 -0.38 27.96
C LYS A 122 14.59 -1.38 26.80
N VAL A 123 13.65 -1.23 25.86
CA VAL A 123 13.54 -2.01 24.63
C VAL A 123 13.01 -1.07 23.53
N SER A 124 13.72 -0.96 22.41
CA SER A 124 13.27 -0.15 21.27
C SER A 124 13.60 -0.84 19.94
N GLY A 125 12.76 -0.64 18.93
CA GLY A 125 13.04 -1.04 17.55
C GLY A 125 13.98 -0.06 16.81
N GLY A 126 14.06 1.19 17.27
CA GLY A 126 14.78 2.29 16.63
C GLY A 126 16.21 2.47 17.12
N LEU A 127 17.14 1.60 16.71
CA LEU A 127 18.51 1.60 17.23
C LEU A 127 19.46 2.65 16.64
N HIS A 128 19.13 3.25 15.49
CA HIS A 128 20.13 3.99 14.70
C HIS A 128 20.07 5.52 14.88
N GLY A 129 19.01 6.06 15.49
CA GLY A 129 18.85 7.51 15.69
C GLY A 129 18.80 8.34 14.40
N VAL A 130 18.37 7.74 13.28
CA VAL A 130 18.31 8.41 11.95
C VAL A 130 16.89 8.53 11.38
N GLY A 131 15.91 7.83 11.97
CA GLY A 131 14.57 7.66 11.40
C GLY A 131 13.86 8.97 11.07
N VAL A 132 13.52 9.74 12.10
CA VAL A 132 12.72 10.97 11.91
C VAL A 132 13.48 12.07 11.16
N SER A 133 14.81 12.14 11.31
CA SER A 133 15.65 13.04 10.52
C SER A 133 15.64 12.69 9.02
N VAL A 134 15.56 11.40 8.67
CA VAL A 134 15.41 10.96 7.27
C VAL A 134 14.03 11.34 6.75
N VAL A 135 12.97 11.17 7.55
CA VAL A 135 11.61 11.65 7.20
C VAL A 135 11.62 13.15 6.91
N ASN A 136 12.23 13.95 7.78
CA ASN A 136 12.37 15.38 7.59
C ASN A 136 13.15 15.73 6.31
N ALA A 137 14.29 15.07 6.08
CA ALA A 137 15.11 15.27 4.90
C ALA A 137 14.38 14.93 3.60
N LEU A 138 13.55 13.88 3.58
CA LEU A 138 12.84 13.39 2.40
C LEU A 138 11.44 14.00 2.22
N SER A 139 11.07 14.93 3.09
CA SER A 139 9.81 15.68 2.99
C SER A 139 10.03 17.04 2.32
N GLU A 140 9.05 17.50 1.55
CA GLU A 140 9.00 18.89 1.10
C GLU A 140 8.75 19.83 2.27
N ARG A 141 7.78 19.47 3.13
CA ARG A 141 7.43 20.17 4.36
C ARG A 141 7.27 19.17 5.50
N LEU A 142 7.74 19.53 6.69
CA LEU A 142 7.44 18.84 7.94
C LEU A 142 7.08 19.86 9.02
N ASP A 143 5.94 19.68 9.65
CA ASP A 143 5.45 20.48 10.76
C ASP A 143 5.51 19.63 12.05
N LEU A 144 6.26 20.12 13.05
CA LEU A 144 6.43 19.50 14.35
C LEU A 144 5.71 20.31 15.42
N GLU A 145 4.85 19.64 16.19
CA GLU A 145 4.16 20.17 17.35
C GLU A 145 4.40 19.25 18.55
N ILE A 146 4.79 19.81 19.70
CA ILE A 146 5.11 19.06 20.92
C ILE A 146 4.30 19.66 22.07
N TRP A 147 3.59 18.81 22.80
CA TRP A 147 2.94 19.20 24.05
C TRP A 147 3.76 18.68 25.22
N ARG A 148 4.46 19.59 25.91
CA ARG A 148 5.38 19.26 27.00
C ARG A 148 5.53 20.43 27.98
N ASP A 149 5.67 20.12 29.26
CA ASP A 149 5.86 21.08 30.35
C ASP A 149 4.74 22.13 30.47
N GLY A 150 3.52 21.77 30.07
CA GLY A 150 2.33 22.63 30.12
C GLY A 150 2.22 23.64 28.97
N TYR A 151 3.05 23.50 27.93
CA TYR A 151 3.06 24.37 26.76
C TYR A 151 3.04 23.58 25.45
N THR A 152 2.51 24.22 24.42
CA THR A 152 2.64 23.79 23.03
C THR A 152 3.89 24.40 22.42
N TRP A 153 4.70 23.59 21.77
CA TRP A 153 5.92 23.99 21.08
C TRP A 153 5.82 23.64 19.62
N GLU A 154 6.26 24.54 18.74
CA GLU A 154 6.08 24.39 17.29
C GLU A 154 7.38 24.70 16.54
N GLN A 155 7.67 23.88 15.54
CA GLN A 155 8.75 24.12 14.58
C GLN A 155 8.38 23.57 13.21
N ALA A 156 8.65 24.33 12.15
CA ALA A 156 8.42 23.93 10.78
C ALA A 156 9.75 23.74 10.03
N TYR A 157 9.76 22.80 9.10
CA TYR A 157 10.91 22.43 8.30
C TYR A 157 10.56 22.36 6.81
N GLU A 158 11.50 22.77 5.96
CA GLU A 158 11.44 22.60 4.52
C GLU A 158 12.67 21.81 4.05
N ARG A 159 12.45 20.63 3.47
CA ARG A 159 13.52 19.75 2.96
C ARG A 159 14.65 19.51 3.97
N GLY A 160 14.28 19.23 5.22
CA GLY A 160 15.22 18.97 6.32
C GLY A 160 15.78 20.22 7.01
N LYS A 161 15.46 21.44 6.53
CA LYS A 161 15.99 22.69 7.11
C LYS A 161 14.94 23.36 7.99
N PRO A 162 15.28 23.79 9.23
CA PRO A 162 14.34 24.53 10.06
C PRO A 162 14.03 25.89 9.43
N VAL A 163 12.73 26.20 9.29
CA VAL A 163 12.25 27.49 8.78
C VAL A 163 12.36 28.57 9.86
N GLN A 164 12.20 28.16 11.12
CA GLN A 164 12.27 29.02 12.30
C GLN A 164 12.82 28.23 13.50
N PRO A 165 13.36 28.91 14.53
CA PRO A 165 13.66 28.28 15.82
C PRO A 165 12.39 27.71 16.48
N LEU A 166 12.56 26.71 17.35
CA LEU A 166 11.46 26.16 18.16
C LEU A 166 10.75 27.27 18.94
N LYS A 167 9.47 27.50 18.63
CA LYS A 167 8.65 28.55 19.23
C LYS A 167 7.76 27.94 20.31
N ARG A 168 7.74 28.54 21.50
CA ARG A 168 6.69 28.29 22.49
C ARG A 168 5.42 29.01 22.04
N ALA A 169 4.37 28.26 21.72
CA ALA A 169 3.06 28.77 21.33
C ALA A 169 2.25 29.13 22.58
N GLY A 170 1.26 28.33 22.96
CA GLY A 170 0.35 28.59 24.07
C GLY A 170 0.46 27.58 25.22
N LYS A 171 -0.49 27.66 26.16
CA LYS A 171 -0.59 26.74 27.31
C LYS A 171 -1.49 25.57 26.94
N THR A 172 -1.13 24.38 27.40
CA THR A 172 -1.91 23.16 27.16
C THR A 172 -1.86 22.24 28.37
N GLU A 173 -2.91 21.46 28.58
CA GLU A 173 -2.90 20.34 29.53
C GLU A 173 -2.53 19.01 28.85
N ARG A 174 -2.39 19.02 27.52
CA ARG A 174 -2.05 17.84 26.73
C ARG A 174 -0.57 17.49 26.88
N ARG A 175 -0.25 16.25 26.52
CA ARG A 175 1.13 15.78 26.31
C ARG A 175 1.22 14.97 25.02
N GLY A 176 2.42 14.91 24.45
CA GLY A 176 2.73 14.05 23.31
C GLY A 176 3.37 14.83 22.17
N THR A 177 3.38 14.21 20.99
CA THR A 177 3.95 14.80 19.77
C THR A 177 2.97 14.67 18.62
N LYS A 178 2.97 15.67 17.74
CA LYS A 178 2.31 15.64 16.44
C LYS A 178 3.32 15.98 15.36
N ILE A 179 3.45 15.09 14.39
CA ILE A 179 4.32 15.26 13.22
C ILE A 179 3.44 15.16 11.98
N THR A 180 3.40 16.22 11.19
CA THR A 180 2.77 16.24 9.88
C THR A 180 3.84 16.40 8.83
N PHE A 181 3.92 15.50 7.85
CA PHE A 181 4.92 15.59 6.78
C PHE A 181 4.31 15.36 5.40
N LEU A 182 4.84 16.09 4.40
CA LEU A 182 4.50 15.95 2.99
C LEU A 182 5.73 15.42 2.24
N PRO A 183 5.70 14.18 1.71
CA PRO A 183 6.82 13.60 0.97
C PRO A 183 7.26 14.45 -0.23
N ASP A 184 8.56 14.58 -0.49
CA ASP A 184 9.07 15.36 -1.63
C ASP A 184 8.89 14.61 -2.95
N ALA A 185 7.95 15.06 -3.77
CA ALA A 185 7.65 14.48 -5.09
C ALA A 185 8.81 14.55 -6.10
N LYS A 186 9.90 15.30 -5.80
CA LYS A 186 11.13 15.30 -6.61
C LYS A 186 12.04 14.13 -6.29
N ILE A 187 11.87 13.50 -5.13
CA ILE A 187 12.68 12.36 -4.68
C ILE A 187 11.88 11.06 -4.82
N MET A 188 10.61 11.08 -4.42
CA MET A 188 9.78 9.88 -4.46
C MET A 188 9.22 9.61 -5.85
N GLU A 189 9.22 8.35 -6.26
CA GLU A 189 8.60 7.89 -7.52
C GLU A 189 7.07 7.96 -7.44
N THR A 190 6.53 7.77 -6.25
CA THR A 190 5.10 7.93 -5.92
C THR A 190 4.97 8.65 -4.59
N VAL A 191 3.92 9.45 -4.46
CA VAL A 191 3.55 10.12 -3.20
C VAL A 191 2.20 9.64 -2.68
N GLU A 192 1.57 8.68 -3.36
CA GLU A 192 0.27 8.15 -2.97
C GLU A 192 0.44 6.99 -1.99
N PHE A 193 0.02 7.20 -0.74
CA PHE A 193 0.02 6.15 0.29
C PHE A 193 -1.08 5.12 0.03
N ASN A 194 -0.80 3.86 0.34
CA ASN A 194 -1.76 2.76 0.28
C ASN A 194 -2.41 2.59 1.67
N TYR A 195 -3.73 2.74 1.75
CA TYR A 195 -4.48 2.63 3.00
C TYR A 195 -4.37 1.24 3.63
N ASP A 196 -4.48 0.19 2.81
CA ASP A 196 -4.53 -1.20 3.28
C ASP A 196 -3.17 -1.61 3.87
N THR A 197 -2.06 -1.20 3.22
CA THR A 197 -0.70 -1.36 3.75
C THR A 197 -0.52 -0.65 5.10
N LEU A 198 -1.01 0.59 5.24
CA LEU A 198 -1.02 1.33 6.52
C LEU A 198 -1.85 0.60 7.58
N ALA A 199 -3.08 0.21 7.23
CA ALA A 199 -4.02 -0.45 8.12
C ALA A 199 -3.46 -1.77 8.65
N GLN A 200 -2.83 -2.58 7.80
CA GLN A 200 -2.18 -3.82 8.18
C GLN A 200 -1.13 -3.59 9.26
N ARG A 201 -0.14 -2.74 8.96
CA ARG A 201 0.99 -2.54 9.86
C ARG A 201 0.56 -1.96 11.21
N LEU A 202 -0.37 -1.00 11.19
CA LEU A 202 -0.92 -0.42 12.42
C LEU A 202 -1.73 -1.44 13.24
N ARG A 203 -2.45 -2.36 12.58
CA ARG A 203 -3.12 -3.47 13.25
C ARG A 203 -2.13 -4.44 13.90
N GLU A 204 -1.06 -4.81 13.20
CA GLU A 204 0.03 -5.65 13.75
C GLU A 204 0.64 -5.01 15.00
N LEU A 205 0.95 -3.71 14.93
CA LEU A 205 1.51 -2.96 16.06
C LEU A 205 0.56 -2.94 17.27
N SER A 206 -0.75 -2.82 17.05
CA SER A 206 -1.74 -2.91 18.13
C SER A 206 -1.80 -4.31 18.76
N PHE A 207 -1.67 -5.39 17.97
CA PHE A 207 -1.58 -6.74 18.53
C PHE A 207 -0.29 -6.97 19.35
N LEU A 208 0.82 -6.38 18.93
CA LEU A 208 2.12 -6.53 19.62
C LEU A 208 2.23 -5.70 20.91
N ASN A 209 1.38 -4.69 21.06
CA ASN A 209 1.37 -3.76 22.20
C ASN A 209 -0.01 -3.78 22.88
N LYS A 210 -0.16 -4.71 23.85
CA LYS A 210 -1.42 -4.94 24.58
C LYS A 210 -1.98 -3.62 25.14
N GLY A 211 -3.23 -3.30 24.78
CA GLY A 211 -3.95 -2.12 25.25
C GLY A 211 -3.69 -0.81 24.47
N LEU A 212 -2.74 -0.80 23.53
CA LEU A 212 -2.48 0.36 22.68
C LEU A 212 -3.60 0.55 21.65
N THR A 213 -4.17 1.75 21.63
CA THR A 213 -5.17 2.15 20.63
C THR A 213 -4.49 2.85 19.47
N ILE A 214 -4.65 2.32 18.26
CA ILE A 214 -4.14 2.94 17.04
C ILE A 214 -5.30 3.23 16.09
N ARG A 215 -5.45 4.49 15.69
CA ARG A 215 -6.47 4.95 14.73
C ARG A 215 -5.82 5.29 13.40
N LEU A 216 -6.43 4.85 12.32
CA LEU A 216 -6.06 5.24 10.95
C LEU A 216 -7.26 5.92 10.29
N LYS A 217 -7.06 7.09 9.72
CA LYS A 217 -8.04 7.82 8.92
C LYS A 217 -7.43 8.18 7.58
N ASP A 218 -8.15 7.94 6.48
CA ASP A 218 -7.77 8.39 5.14
C ASP A 218 -8.83 9.33 4.58
N GLU A 219 -8.50 10.61 4.53
CA GLU A 219 -9.39 11.67 4.07
C GLU A 219 -9.58 11.69 2.55
N ARG A 220 -8.81 10.90 1.79
CA ARG A 220 -8.98 10.75 0.34
C ARG A 220 -10.15 9.83 0.01
N THR A 221 -10.35 8.81 0.84
CA THR A 221 -11.35 7.74 0.62
C THR A 221 -12.44 7.70 1.69
N ASP A 222 -12.37 8.57 2.70
CA ASP A 222 -13.22 8.59 3.89
C ASP A 222 -13.22 7.25 4.66
N LYS A 223 -12.19 6.42 4.46
CA LYS A 223 -11.96 5.19 5.21
C LYS A 223 -11.38 5.49 6.59
N GLN A 224 -11.83 4.75 7.59
CA GLN A 224 -11.30 4.81 8.95
C GLN A 224 -11.24 3.44 9.60
N ALA A 225 -10.25 3.22 10.44
CA ALA A 225 -10.09 2.03 11.25
C ALA A 225 -9.57 2.38 12.64
N GLU A 226 -10.03 1.64 13.64
CA GLU A 226 -9.52 1.70 15.01
C GLU A 226 -9.07 0.28 15.41
N PHE A 227 -7.85 0.19 15.92
CA PHE A 227 -7.23 -1.06 16.37
C PHE A 227 -6.96 -0.96 17.86
N HIS A 228 -7.58 -1.85 18.64
CA HIS A 228 -7.37 -1.96 20.08
C HIS A 228 -7.53 -3.43 20.50
N TYR A 229 -6.43 -4.03 20.96
CA TYR A 229 -6.38 -5.45 21.29
C TYR A 229 -5.75 -5.69 22.66
N ASN A 230 -6.49 -6.35 23.54
CA ASN A 230 -6.04 -6.64 24.92
C ASN A 230 -5.39 -8.03 25.03
N GLY A 231 -5.81 -8.99 24.19
CA GLY A 231 -5.27 -10.35 24.17
C GLY A 231 -3.94 -10.51 23.42
N GLY A 232 -3.37 -9.43 22.90
CA GLY A 232 -2.05 -9.40 22.27
C GLY A 232 -1.92 -10.37 21.08
N ILE A 233 -0.78 -11.06 21.00
CA ILE A 233 -0.50 -12.00 19.90
C ILE A 233 -1.44 -13.21 19.85
N MET A 234 -2.15 -13.55 20.94
CA MET A 234 -3.20 -14.58 20.88
C MET A 234 -4.40 -14.13 20.05
N GLU A 235 -4.80 -12.86 20.17
CA GLU A 235 -5.84 -12.28 19.33
C GLU A 235 -5.36 -12.14 17.88
N PHE A 236 -4.06 -11.90 17.67
CA PHE A 236 -3.48 -11.91 16.33
C PHE A 236 -3.61 -13.29 15.67
N VAL A 237 -3.23 -14.36 16.36
CA VAL A 237 -3.40 -15.74 15.83
C VAL A 237 -4.87 -16.07 15.57
N LYS A 238 -5.79 -15.65 16.45
CA LYS A 238 -7.23 -15.80 16.22
C LYS A 238 -7.71 -15.02 15.00
N HIS A 239 -7.20 -13.81 14.81
CA HIS A 239 -7.52 -12.98 13.66
C HIS A 239 -7.06 -13.63 12.35
N LEU A 240 -5.83 -14.13 12.31
CA LEU A 240 -5.27 -14.88 11.17
C LEU A 240 -6.05 -16.18 10.87
N ASN A 241 -6.68 -16.77 11.87
CA ASN A 241 -7.53 -17.97 11.73
C ASN A 241 -9.03 -17.67 11.60
N LYS A 242 -9.46 -16.40 11.55
CA LYS A 242 -10.90 -16.03 11.60
C LYS A 242 -11.74 -16.74 10.54
N ASN A 243 -11.16 -17.03 9.38
CA ASN A 243 -11.83 -17.63 8.23
C ASN A 243 -11.42 -19.08 7.97
N LYS A 244 -10.78 -19.75 8.94
CA LYS A 244 -10.24 -21.12 8.84
C LYS A 244 -10.87 -22.02 9.91
N GLU A 245 -11.00 -23.32 9.66
CA GLU A 245 -11.53 -24.24 10.67
C GLU A 245 -10.40 -24.66 11.62
N VAL A 246 -10.48 -24.25 12.88
CA VAL A 246 -9.40 -24.45 13.86
C VAL A 246 -9.50 -25.79 14.60
N LEU A 247 -8.34 -26.43 14.86
CA LEU A 247 -8.27 -27.70 15.58
C LEU A 247 -8.57 -27.55 17.08
N SER A 248 -8.32 -26.37 17.64
CA SER A 248 -8.58 -25.98 19.02
C SER A 248 -9.20 -24.59 19.09
N ALA A 249 -10.15 -24.36 20.01
CA ALA A 249 -10.80 -23.06 20.17
C ALA A 249 -9.85 -21.98 20.72
N THR A 250 -8.92 -22.38 21.59
CA THR A 250 -7.93 -21.48 22.19
C THR A 250 -6.55 -21.75 21.57
N PRO A 251 -5.83 -20.71 21.10
CA PRO A 251 -4.43 -20.82 20.72
C PRO A 251 -3.57 -21.31 21.90
N ILE A 252 -2.52 -22.07 21.60
CA ILE A 252 -1.47 -22.37 22.56
C ILE A 252 -0.62 -21.11 22.71
N TYR A 253 -0.37 -20.69 23.94
CA TYR A 253 0.35 -19.47 24.27
C TYR A 253 1.47 -19.77 25.26
N GLY A 254 2.60 -19.10 25.07
CA GLY A 254 3.72 -19.11 26.01
C GLY A 254 4.34 -17.72 26.12
N GLU A 255 4.75 -17.36 27.33
CA GLU A 255 5.46 -16.12 27.64
C GLU A 255 6.52 -16.40 28.71
N ALA A 256 7.71 -15.83 28.56
CA ALA A 256 8.78 -15.92 29.55
C ALA A 256 9.83 -14.81 29.37
N ASP A 257 10.38 -14.35 30.49
CA ASP A 257 11.59 -13.52 30.55
C ASP A 257 12.79 -14.39 30.93
N ARG A 258 13.83 -14.41 30.10
CA ARG A 258 15.10 -15.11 30.37
C ARG A 258 16.27 -14.32 29.80
N ASP A 259 17.35 -14.17 30.58
CA ASP A 259 18.58 -13.50 30.16
C ASP A 259 18.35 -12.12 29.52
N ASP A 260 17.51 -11.28 30.16
CA ASP A 260 17.06 -9.97 29.67
C ASP A 260 16.34 -9.97 28.32
N VAL A 261 15.94 -11.15 27.82
CA VAL A 261 15.09 -11.32 26.63
C VAL A 261 13.69 -11.73 27.07
N HIS A 262 12.73 -10.90 26.70
CA HIS A 262 11.31 -11.23 26.83
C HIS A 262 10.86 -11.97 25.56
N MET A 263 10.26 -13.14 25.72
CA MET A 263 9.85 -14.01 24.62
C MET A 263 8.38 -14.38 24.76
N GLU A 264 7.64 -14.25 23.68
CA GLU A 264 6.21 -14.54 23.60
C GLU A 264 5.94 -15.34 22.32
N PHE A 265 5.11 -16.38 22.38
CA PHE A 265 4.59 -17.02 21.18
C PHE A 265 3.12 -17.41 21.35
N ALA A 266 2.38 -17.35 20.25
CA ALA A 266 1.06 -17.93 20.14
C ALA A 266 1.01 -18.80 18.88
N LEU A 267 0.37 -19.97 18.97
CA LEU A 267 0.15 -20.82 17.81
C LEU A 267 -1.20 -21.52 17.85
N GLN A 268 -1.74 -21.80 16.67
CA GLN A 268 -3.00 -22.51 16.49
C GLN A 268 -2.99 -23.20 15.13
N TYR A 269 -3.40 -24.47 15.10
CA TYR A 269 -3.55 -25.23 13.87
C TYR A 269 -4.96 -25.08 13.31
N ASN A 270 -5.05 -25.06 11.98
CA ASN A 270 -6.30 -25.15 11.22
C ASN A 270 -6.30 -26.37 10.29
N ASP A 271 -7.43 -26.58 9.65
CA ASP A 271 -7.69 -27.65 8.67
C ASP A 271 -6.95 -27.47 7.34
N GLY A 272 -6.53 -26.24 7.02
CA GLY A 272 -5.79 -25.89 5.81
C GLY A 272 -4.38 -26.50 5.71
N TYR A 273 -3.75 -26.26 4.56
CA TYR A 273 -2.44 -26.85 4.21
C TYR A 273 -1.28 -25.84 4.27
N ALA A 274 -1.58 -24.54 4.29
CA ALA A 274 -0.56 -23.50 4.30
C ALA A 274 0.06 -23.29 5.68
N GLU A 275 1.35 -22.94 5.71
CA GLU A 275 2.06 -22.44 6.89
C GLU A 275 1.99 -20.90 6.89
N SER A 276 1.54 -20.31 7.99
CA SER A 276 1.52 -18.85 8.19
C SER A 276 2.21 -18.51 9.52
N VAL A 277 3.50 -18.23 9.47
CA VAL A 277 4.29 -17.90 10.67
C VAL A 277 4.83 -16.47 10.57
N PHE A 278 4.46 -15.64 11.54
CA PHE A 278 4.93 -14.26 11.68
C PHE A 278 5.96 -14.19 12.80
N SER A 279 7.06 -13.48 12.56
CA SER A 279 8.13 -13.36 13.54
C SER A 279 8.53 -11.91 13.73
N PHE A 280 8.68 -11.49 14.99
CA PHE A 280 8.93 -10.12 15.38
C PHE A 280 10.09 -10.03 16.36
N ALA A 281 10.92 -9.00 16.20
CA ALA A 281 11.95 -8.62 17.16
C ALA A 281 11.81 -7.12 17.47
N ASN A 282 11.57 -6.74 18.73
CA ASN A 282 11.30 -5.36 19.15
C ASN A 282 10.23 -4.68 18.28
N ASN A 283 9.09 -5.34 18.07
CA ASN A 283 7.96 -4.88 17.23
C ASN A 283 8.25 -4.76 15.72
N ILE A 284 9.47 -5.09 15.27
CA ILE A 284 9.85 -5.12 13.86
C ILE A 284 9.56 -6.50 13.29
N ASN A 285 8.89 -6.56 12.14
CA ASN A 285 8.64 -7.81 11.43
C ASN A 285 9.93 -8.30 10.77
N THR A 286 10.43 -9.45 11.20
CA THR A 286 11.58 -10.11 10.58
C THR A 286 11.09 -11.01 9.45
N VAL A 287 10.85 -10.43 8.28
CA VAL A 287 10.29 -11.11 7.10
C VAL A 287 11.14 -12.28 6.60
N ASP A 288 12.46 -12.17 6.73
CA ASP A 288 13.42 -13.22 6.38
C ASP A 288 13.69 -14.19 7.55
N GLY A 289 12.98 -13.99 8.67
CA GLY A 289 13.10 -14.78 9.88
C GLY A 289 14.34 -14.44 10.72
N GLY A 290 15.05 -15.45 11.18
CA GLY A 290 16.24 -15.26 12.02
C GLY A 290 16.46 -16.40 13.01
N THR A 291 17.35 -16.14 13.97
CA THR A 291 17.74 -17.09 15.02
C THR A 291 16.56 -17.50 15.91
N HIS A 292 15.68 -16.57 16.26
CA HIS A 292 14.44 -16.80 17.01
C HIS A 292 13.46 -17.72 16.27
N LEU A 293 13.18 -17.45 14.99
CA LEU A 293 12.27 -18.27 14.18
C LEU A 293 12.86 -19.69 13.98
N SER A 294 14.16 -19.80 13.75
CA SER A 294 14.85 -21.08 13.63
C SER A 294 14.76 -21.89 14.93
N GLY A 295 14.91 -21.22 16.08
CA GLY A 295 14.72 -21.80 17.40
C GLY A 295 13.31 -22.37 17.58
N PHE A 296 12.29 -21.55 17.30
CA PHE A 296 10.87 -21.95 17.35
C PHE A 296 10.59 -23.18 16.47
N ARG A 297 10.98 -23.16 15.19
CA ARG A 297 10.75 -24.27 14.25
C ARG A 297 11.40 -25.58 14.72
N SER A 298 12.63 -25.50 15.24
CA SER A 298 13.35 -26.66 15.75
C SER A 298 12.68 -27.26 16.98
N ALA A 299 12.19 -26.42 17.89
CA ALA A 299 11.53 -26.82 19.13
C ALA A 299 10.15 -27.43 18.86
N LEU A 300 9.36 -26.83 17.98
CA LEU A 300 8.06 -27.34 17.56
C LEU A 300 8.16 -28.76 16.99
N THR A 301 9.08 -28.97 16.06
CA THR A 301 9.31 -30.27 15.42
C THR A 301 9.72 -31.33 16.46
N ARG A 302 10.58 -30.95 17.40
CA ARG A 302 11.06 -31.84 18.48
C ARG A 302 9.95 -32.19 19.47
N ALA A 303 9.16 -31.21 19.91
CA ALA A 303 8.08 -31.40 20.86
C ALA A 303 7.01 -32.35 20.31
N ILE A 304 6.58 -32.15 19.06
CA ILE A 304 5.53 -32.98 18.44
C ILE A 304 6.02 -34.41 18.19
N ASN A 305 7.27 -34.59 17.73
CA ASN A 305 7.84 -35.93 17.58
C ASN A 305 7.96 -36.65 18.94
N GLN A 306 8.48 -35.98 19.97
CA GLN A 306 8.62 -36.58 21.30
C GLN A 306 7.27 -36.95 21.90
N TYR A 307 6.28 -36.05 21.83
CA TYR A 307 4.94 -36.32 22.35
C TYR A 307 4.26 -37.48 21.60
N GLY A 308 4.35 -37.50 20.26
CA GLY A 308 3.77 -38.57 19.44
C GLY A 308 4.40 -39.94 19.68
N GLN A 309 5.72 -40.00 19.90
CA GLN A 309 6.43 -41.22 20.29
C GLN A 309 6.00 -41.69 21.69
N ASN A 310 5.97 -40.79 22.68
CA ASN A 310 5.58 -41.11 24.05
C ASN A 310 4.13 -41.63 24.14
N GLN A 311 3.23 -41.11 23.30
CA GLN A 311 1.82 -41.53 23.22
C GLN A 311 1.60 -42.73 22.28
N GLY A 312 2.64 -43.25 21.63
CA GLY A 312 2.56 -44.41 20.74
C GLY A 312 1.73 -44.19 19.47
N LEU A 313 1.67 -42.95 18.97
CA LEU A 313 0.83 -42.56 17.82
C LEU A 313 1.47 -42.88 16.45
N PHE A 314 2.78 -43.14 16.41
CA PHE A 314 3.54 -43.32 15.16
C PHE A 314 3.67 -44.76 14.68
N LYS A 315 2.80 -45.68 15.12
CA LYS A 315 2.89 -47.10 14.75
C LYS A 315 2.84 -47.37 13.24
N ASP A 316 2.15 -46.51 12.48
CA ASP A 316 1.97 -46.64 11.04
C ASP A 316 2.86 -45.69 10.21
N VAL A 317 3.77 -44.94 10.85
CA VAL A 317 4.66 -43.99 10.19
C VAL A 317 6.06 -44.60 10.16
N LYS A 318 6.61 -44.81 8.96
CA LYS A 318 7.92 -45.48 8.78
C LYS A 318 9.11 -44.62 9.17
N GLU A 319 8.95 -43.30 9.14
CA GLU A 319 9.98 -42.30 9.44
C GLU A 319 9.44 -41.28 10.46
N ASN A 320 10.32 -40.58 11.17
CA ASN A 320 9.90 -39.46 12.01
C ASN A 320 9.29 -38.34 11.15
N LEU A 321 8.38 -37.57 11.75
CA LEU A 321 7.77 -36.43 11.08
C LEU A 321 8.82 -35.38 10.79
N GLN A 322 8.86 -34.90 9.55
CA GLN A 322 9.75 -33.82 9.16
C GLN A 322 9.18 -32.47 9.59
N GLY A 323 10.02 -31.44 9.63
CA GLY A 323 9.59 -30.10 10.06
C GLY A 323 8.44 -29.54 9.21
N GLU A 324 8.38 -29.87 7.92
CA GLU A 324 7.31 -29.46 7.02
C GLU A 324 5.98 -30.15 7.33
N ASP A 325 6.03 -31.47 7.60
CA ASP A 325 4.86 -32.26 8.03
C ASP A 325 4.22 -31.64 9.28
N VAL A 326 5.06 -31.15 10.19
CA VAL A 326 4.63 -30.54 11.46
C VAL A 326 4.08 -29.13 11.27
N ARG A 327 4.49 -28.38 10.24
CA ARG A 327 4.06 -26.98 10.03
C ARG A 327 2.86 -26.85 9.09
N GLU A 328 2.39 -27.94 8.49
CA GLU A 328 1.19 -27.92 7.65
C GLU A 328 -0.04 -27.42 8.45
N GLY A 329 -0.71 -26.38 7.95
CA GLY A 329 -1.86 -25.74 8.61
C GLY A 329 -1.53 -25.04 9.93
N LEU A 330 -0.25 -24.73 10.18
CA LEU A 330 0.18 -23.96 11.35
C LEU A 330 -0.01 -22.46 11.11
N VAL A 331 -0.67 -21.79 12.05
CA VAL A 331 -0.60 -20.33 12.20
C VAL A 331 0.12 -20.02 13.50
N ALA A 332 1.19 -19.23 13.44
CA ALA A 332 1.94 -18.85 14.63
C ALA A 332 2.45 -17.41 14.56
N VAL A 333 2.56 -16.78 15.74
CA VAL A 333 3.20 -15.49 15.95
C VAL A 333 4.28 -15.68 17.00
N VAL A 334 5.51 -15.29 16.69
CA VAL A 334 6.67 -15.36 17.59
C VAL A 334 7.21 -13.95 17.78
N SER A 335 7.22 -13.45 19.00
CA SER A 335 7.70 -12.10 19.34
C SER A 335 8.81 -12.18 20.37
N VAL A 336 9.93 -11.50 20.10
CA VAL A 336 11.03 -11.36 21.05
C VAL A 336 11.32 -9.88 21.28
N LYS A 337 11.62 -9.53 22.54
CA LYS A 337 12.02 -8.19 22.95
C LYS A 337 13.37 -8.30 23.66
N LEU A 338 14.39 -7.64 23.11
CA LEU A 338 15.78 -7.70 23.58
C LEU A 338 16.45 -6.31 23.57
N PRO A 339 17.39 -6.02 24.48
CA PRO A 339 17.99 -4.69 24.60
C PRO A 339 18.83 -4.26 23.39
N GLN A 340 19.58 -5.19 22.78
CA GLN A 340 20.50 -4.92 21.67
C GLN A 340 20.29 -5.92 20.52
N PRO A 341 19.20 -5.79 19.74
CA PRO A 341 19.01 -6.67 18.59
C PRO A 341 20.02 -6.36 17.49
N GLN A 342 20.56 -7.42 16.88
CA GLN A 342 21.43 -7.34 15.71
C GLN A 342 20.67 -7.86 14.51
N PHE A 343 20.58 -7.05 13.46
CA PHE A 343 19.90 -7.40 12.21
C PHE A 343 20.88 -7.51 11.05
N GLU A 344 20.55 -8.35 10.06
CA GLU A 344 21.21 -8.34 8.76
C GLU A 344 20.67 -7.16 7.93
N GLY A 345 21.53 -6.18 7.63
CA GLY A 345 21.18 -5.02 6.79
C GLY A 345 20.25 -3.99 7.46
N GLN A 346 20.00 -2.90 6.72
CA GLN A 346 19.19 -1.77 7.23
C GLN A 346 17.70 -2.05 7.27
N THR A 347 17.19 -2.93 6.40
CA THR A 347 15.76 -3.29 6.34
C THR A 347 15.28 -4.07 7.55
N LYS A 348 16.20 -4.49 8.44
CA LYS A 348 15.94 -5.27 9.66
C LYS A 348 15.14 -6.55 9.40
N GLY A 349 15.28 -7.13 8.20
CA GLY A 349 14.50 -8.28 7.74
C GLY A 349 14.85 -9.59 8.44
N LYS A 350 16.08 -9.74 8.93
CA LYS A 350 16.56 -10.97 9.59
C LYS A 350 17.28 -10.69 10.90
N LEU A 351 16.89 -11.39 11.97
CA LEU A 351 17.55 -11.29 13.27
C LEU A 351 18.77 -12.23 13.35
N ASN A 352 19.91 -11.70 13.77
CA ASN A 352 21.18 -12.41 13.91
C ASN A 352 21.69 -12.52 15.37
N SER A 353 20.96 -11.94 16.34
CA SER A 353 21.29 -12.09 17.76
C SER A 353 21.30 -13.56 18.20
N ASP A 354 22.23 -13.96 19.06
CA ASP A 354 22.39 -15.35 19.52
C ASP A 354 21.34 -15.74 20.59
N ILE A 355 20.09 -15.92 20.16
CA ILE A 355 18.95 -16.28 21.02
C ILE A 355 18.25 -17.58 20.60
N GLN A 356 18.80 -18.30 19.61
CA GLN A 356 18.17 -19.50 19.04
C GLN A 356 17.93 -20.58 20.10
N SER A 357 18.96 -20.91 20.88
CA SER A 357 18.89 -21.94 21.93
C SER A 357 17.92 -21.56 23.05
N LEU A 358 17.90 -20.26 23.39
CA LEU A 358 17.02 -19.70 24.41
C LEU A 358 15.54 -19.87 24.00
N VAL A 359 15.18 -19.40 22.80
CA VAL A 359 13.83 -19.54 22.24
C VAL A 359 13.45 -21.01 22.08
N ALA A 360 14.36 -21.86 21.60
CA ALA A 360 14.08 -23.28 21.42
C ALA A 360 13.75 -23.99 22.75
N SER A 361 14.49 -23.70 23.81
CA SER A 361 14.24 -24.28 25.14
C SER A 361 12.89 -23.85 25.71
N PHE A 362 12.58 -22.57 25.60
CA PHE A 362 11.33 -21.97 26.06
C PHE A 362 10.11 -22.53 25.33
N VAL A 363 10.17 -22.57 23.99
CA VAL A 363 9.07 -23.09 23.16
C VAL A 363 8.82 -24.57 23.44
N TYR A 364 9.88 -25.38 23.56
CA TYR A 364 9.76 -26.80 23.85
C TYR A 364 9.06 -27.05 25.20
N GLU A 365 9.50 -26.35 26.25
CA GLU A 365 8.92 -26.45 27.60
C GLU A 365 7.42 -26.11 27.59
N LYS A 366 7.05 -24.96 27.01
CA LYS A 366 5.66 -24.51 26.98
C LYS A 366 4.75 -25.37 26.12
N LEU A 367 5.26 -25.94 25.01
CA LEU A 367 4.49 -26.87 24.20
C LEU A 367 4.24 -28.20 24.92
N MET A 368 5.25 -28.74 25.58
CA MET A 368 5.07 -29.97 26.37
C MET A 368 4.10 -29.73 27.53
N GLU A 369 4.21 -28.62 28.24
CA GLU A 369 3.26 -28.20 29.28
C GLU A 369 1.82 -28.12 28.74
N ALA A 370 1.64 -27.54 27.54
CA ALA A 370 0.34 -27.43 26.90
C ALA A 370 -0.24 -28.81 26.49
N PHE A 371 0.59 -29.71 25.97
CA PHE A 371 0.16 -31.05 25.58
C PHE A 371 -0.17 -31.93 26.79
N GLU A 372 0.53 -31.77 27.91
CA GLU A 372 0.22 -32.45 29.16
C GLU A 372 -1.08 -31.95 29.78
N LYS A 373 -1.30 -30.63 29.80
CA LYS A 373 -2.55 -30.03 30.29
C LYS A 373 -3.75 -30.37 29.42
N ASN A 374 -3.56 -30.49 28.11
CA ASN A 374 -4.62 -30.86 27.18
C ASN A 374 -4.17 -31.93 26.15
N PRO A 375 -4.20 -33.22 26.55
CA PRO A 375 -3.77 -34.31 25.69
C PRO A 375 -4.58 -34.46 24.39
N ALA A 376 -5.84 -34.00 24.39
CA ALA A 376 -6.70 -34.06 23.22
C ALA A 376 -6.20 -33.16 22.08
N ILE A 377 -5.70 -31.96 22.42
CA ILE A 377 -5.10 -31.05 21.42
C ILE A 377 -3.82 -31.66 20.86
N GLY A 378 -2.92 -32.15 21.72
CA GLY A 378 -1.68 -32.80 21.28
C GLY A 378 -1.94 -33.97 20.33
N LYS A 379 -2.94 -34.81 20.63
CA LYS A 379 -3.33 -35.93 19.76
C LYS A 379 -3.86 -35.46 18.40
N LYS A 380 -4.71 -34.42 18.36
CA LYS A 380 -5.23 -33.84 17.11
C LYS A 380 -4.11 -33.26 16.25
N ILE A 381 -3.17 -32.52 16.85
CA ILE A 381 -2.02 -31.93 16.14
C ILE A 381 -1.13 -33.04 15.57
N CYS A 382 -0.80 -34.07 16.35
CA CYS A 382 -0.04 -35.22 15.86
C CYS A 382 -0.77 -35.93 14.70
N ALA A 383 -2.09 -36.14 14.81
CA ALA A 383 -2.87 -36.78 13.74
C ALA A 383 -2.78 -35.97 12.42
N LYS A 384 -2.94 -34.65 12.49
CA LYS A 384 -2.78 -33.78 11.32
C LYS A 384 -1.39 -33.89 10.69
N ALA A 385 -0.33 -33.86 11.51
CA ALA A 385 1.04 -33.97 11.01
C ALA A 385 1.33 -35.37 10.40
N ILE A 386 0.72 -36.43 10.93
CA ILE A 386 0.78 -37.78 10.34
C ILE A 386 0.08 -37.82 8.97
N ASP A 387 -1.08 -37.19 8.85
CA ASP A 387 -1.81 -37.11 7.58
C ASP A 387 -1.04 -36.29 6.53
N ALA A 388 -0.41 -35.18 6.94
CA ALA A 388 0.50 -34.39 6.11
C ALA A 388 1.67 -35.24 5.59
N SER A 389 2.33 -36.00 6.48
CA SER A 389 3.42 -36.91 6.12
C SER A 389 2.99 -37.98 5.12
N ARG A 390 1.81 -38.57 5.30
CA ARG A 390 1.21 -39.54 4.35
C ARG A 390 0.92 -38.90 3.00
N ALA A 391 0.39 -37.67 3.00
CA ALA A 391 0.10 -36.92 1.78
C ALA A 391 1.39 -36.56 1.01
N ARG A 392 2.44 -36.12 1.71
CA ARG A 392 3.77 -35.87 1.12
C ARG A 392 4.35 -37.12 0.47
N GLU A 393 4.27 -38.27 1.15
CA GLU A 393 4.70 -39.56 0.60
C GLU A 393 3.92 -39.97 -0.65
N ALA A 394 2.60 -39.75 -0.66
CA ALA A 394 1.75 -39.99 -1.82
C ALA A 394 2.09 -39.04 -2.98
N ALA A 395 2.31 -37.76 -2.69
CA ALA A 395 2.72 -36.75 -3.67
C ALA A 395 4.09 -37.09 -4.28
N ARG A 396 5.07 -37.49 -3.46
CA ARG A 396 6.39 -37.97 -3.93
C ARG A 396 6.25 -39.12 -4.92
N LYS A 397 5.44 -40.14 -4.58
CA LYS A 397 5.16 -41.27 -5.46
C LYS A 397 4.47 -40.83 -6.75
N ALA A 398 3.50 -39.91 -6.68
CA ALA A 398 2.81 -39.39 -7.85
C ALA A 398 3.77 -38.61 -8.78
N ARG A 399 4.66 -37.78 -8.22
CA ARG A 399 5.73 -37.06 -8.95
C ARG A 399 6.72 -38.02 -9.59
N GLU A 400 7.12 -39.09 -8.90
CA GLU A 400 7.98 -40.13 -9.49
C GLU A 400 7.29 -40.87 -10.65
N LEU A 401 5.98 -41.13 -10.53
CA LEU A 401 5.20 -41.80 -11.57
C LEU A 401 5.03 -40.92 -12.82
N THR A 402 4.86 -39.60 -12.65
CA THR A 402 4.84 -38.64 -13.77
C THR A 402 6.22 -38.45 -14.38
N ARG A 403 7.30 -38.41 -13.58
CA ARG A 403 8.70 -38.43 -14.09
C ARG A 403 9.01 -39.70 -14.89
N ARG A 404 8.56 -40.87 -14.42
CA ARG A 404 8.77 -42.17 -15.12
C ARG A 404 7.96 -42.28 -16.41
N LYS A 405 6.73 -41.75 -16.46
CA LYS A 405 5.96 -41.67 -17.72
C LYS A 405 6.56 -40.67 -18.71
N GLY A 406 7.20 -39.59 -18.24
CA GLY A 406 7.91 -38.62 -19.09
C GLY A 406 9.28 -39.08 -19.61
N ALA A 407 9.85 -40.18 -19.10
CA ALA A 407 11.12 -40.71 -19.59
C ALA A 407 10.96 -41.57 -20.87
N LEU A 408 9.77 -42.09 -21.14
CA LEU A 408 9.45 -42.93 -22.31
C LEU A 408 8.68 -42.17 -23.40
N ASP A 409 8.09 -41.02 -23.06
CA ASP A 409 7.42 -40.11 -24.00
C ASP A 409 8.22 -38.81 -24.03
N SER A 410 8.99 -38.60 -25.10
CA SER A 410 9.89 -37.45 -25.30
C SER A 410 9.26 -36.14 -24.80
N GLY A 411 9.98 -35.38 -23.95
CA GLY A 411 9.61 -34.09 -23.35
C GLY A 411 8.70 -33.17 -24.20
N GLY A 412 7.41 -33.49 -24.21
CA GLY A 412 6.42 -32.82 -25.01
C GLY A 412 5.83 -31.64 -24.26
N LEU A 413 5.91 -30.46 -24.88
CA LEU A 413 5.09 -29.32 -24.50
C LEU A 413 3.60 -29.72 -24.53
N PRO A 414 2.73 -29.08 -23.73
CA PRO A 414 1.29 -29.35 -23.79
C PRO A 414 0.78 -29.19 -25.22
N GLY A 415 0.01 -30.14 -25.75
CA GLY A 415 -0.42 -30.12 -27.16
C GLY A 415 -1.25 -28.90 -27.56
N LYS A 416 -1.83 -28.20 -26.59
CA LYS A 416 -2.58 -26.94 -26.76
C LYS A 416 -1.70 -25.67 -26.72
N LEU A 417 -0.47 -25.77 -26.25
CA LEU A 417 0.47 -24.65 -26.20
C LEU A 417 0.92 -24.30 -27.63
N ALA A 418 0.64 -23.08 -28.06
CA ALA A 418 1.31 -22.52 -29.22
C ALA A 418 2.59 -21.83 -28.72
N ASP A 419 3.74 -22.46 -28.89
CA ASP A 419 5.01 -21.91 -28.39
C ASP A 419 5.56 -20.76 -29.27
N CYS A 420 6.56 -20.04 -28.77
CA CYS A 420 7.34 -19.03 -29.50
C CYS A 420 8.63 -19.61 -30.10
N GLN A 421 9.30 -18.84 -30.97
CA GLN A 421 10.56 -19.26 -31.61
C GLN A 421 11.80 -18.94 -30.77
N GLU A 422 11.73 -17.86 -29.99
CA GLU A 422 12.76 -17.43 -29.05
C GLU A 422 12.90 -18.43 -27.90
N ARG A 423 14.14 -18.59 -27.43
CA ARG A 423 14.48 -19.50 -26.33
C ARG A 423 15.04 -18.80 -25.11
N ASP A 424 15.45 -17.52 -25.25
CA ASP A 424 15.84 -16.68 -24.13
C ASP A 424 14.60 -16.34 -23.27
N PRO A 425 14.50 -16.87 -22.04
CA PRO A 425 13.32 -16.66 -21.20
C PRO A 425 13.00 -15.19 -20.92
N GLU A 426 14.01 -14.32 -20.86
CA GLU A 426 13.84 -12.88 -20.58
C GLU A 426 13.07 -12.15 -21.67
N ARG A 427 13.10 -12.69 -22.90
CA ARG A 427 12.39 -12.12 -24.04
C ARG A 427 11.05 -12.79 -24.29
N CYS A 428 10.87 -13.98 -23.76
CA CYS A 428 9.70 -14.80 -24.00
C CYS A 428 8.51 -14.42 -23.11
N GLU A 429 7.33 -14.38 -23.72
CA GLU A 429 6.08 -14.03 -23.07
C GLU A 429 5.06 -15.16 -23.23
N LEU A 430 4.30 -15.46 -22.19
CA LEU A 430 3.24 -16.47 -22.21
C LEU A 430 1.90 -15.80 -21.93
N PHE A 431 0.98 -15.83 -22.90
CA PHE A 431 -0.40 -15.40 -22.71
C PHE A 431 -1.27 -16.58 -22.29
N LEU A 432 -1.90 -16.47 -21.11
CA LEU A 432 -2.93 -17.36 -20.63
C LEU A 432 -4.29 -16.81 -21.07
N VAL A 433 -4.96 -17.51 -21.98
CA VAL A 433 -6.15 -16.99 -22.67
C VAL A 433 -7.38 -17.84 -22.34
N GLU A 434 -8.51 -17.16 -22.11
CA GLU A 434 -9.80 -17.80 -21.85
C GLU A 434 -10.38 -18.44 -23.12
N GLY A 435 -10.43 -19.78 -23.13
CA GLY A 435 -11.06 -20.56 -24.20
C GLY A 435 -10.31 -20.60 -25.54
N ASP A 436 -10.78 -21.50 -26.41
CA ASP A 436 -10.17 -21.73 -27.73
C ASP A 436 -10.50 -20.58 -28.72
N SER A 437 -11.59 -19.83 -28.49
CA SER A 437 -12.00 -18.71 -29.35
C SER A 437 -11.02 -17.53 -29.26
N ALA A 438 -10.85 -16.96 -28.06
CA ALA A 438 -9.87 -15.90 -27.83
C ALA A 438 -8.43 -16.42 -28.05
N GLY A 439 -8.16 -17.69 -27.70
CA GLY A 439 -6.89 -18.35 -28.03
C GLY A 439 -6.60 -18.39 -29.54
N GLY A 440 -7.62 -18.56 -30.38
CA GLY A 440 -7.53 -18.50 -31.83
C GLY A 440 -7.14 -17.12 -32.35
N SER A 441 -7.84 -16.07 -31.91
CA SER A 441 -7.54 -14.68 -32.29
C SER A 441 -6.14 -14.26 -31.80
N ALA A 442 -5.79 -14.59 -30.55
CA ALA A 442 -4.46 -14.32 -29.99
C ALA A 442 -3.35 -15.06 -30.75
N LYS A 443 -3.56 -16.32 -31.13
CA LYS A 443 -2.60 -17.09 -31.93
C LYS A 443 -2.38 -16.50 -33.34
N GLN A 444 -3.40 -15.87 -33.92
CA GLN A 444 -3.33 -15.20 -35.20
C GLN A 444 -2.64 -13.83 -35.10
N GLY A 445 -2.96 -13.03 -34.07
CA GLY A 445 -2.45 -11.67 -33.90
C GLY A 445 -1.07 -11.55 -33.26
N ARG A 446 -0.58 -12.59 -32.56
CA ARG A 446 0.70 -12.54 -31.83
C ARG A 446 1.93 -12.36 -32.73
N ASP A 447 3.00 -11.83 -32.13
CA ASP A 447 4.34 -12.01 -32.66
C ASP A 447 4.88 -13.40 -32.26
N ARG A 448 4.91 -14.31 -33.23
CA ARG A 448 5.37 -15.70 -33.05
C ARG A 448 6.84 -15.80 -32.65
N ARG A 449 7.64 -14.73 -32.80
CA ARG A 449 9.04 -14.72 -32.41
C ARG A 449 9.18 -14.93 -30.91
N TYR A 450 8.43 -14.20 -30.09
CA TYR A 450 8.64 -14.19 -28.65
C TYR A 450 7.36 -14.41 -27.80
N GLN A 451 6.17 -14.45 -28.42
CA GLN A 451 4.91 -14.65 -27.69
C GLN A 451 4.35 -16.06 -27.85
N ALA A 452 4.19 -16.77 -26.73
CA ALA A 452 3.51 -18.05 -26.61
C ALA A 452 2.06 -17.87 -26.15
N ILE A 453 1.15 -18.74 -26.59
CA ILE A 453 -0.28 -18.72 -26.21
C ILE A 453 -0.66 -20.07 -25.60
N LEU A 454 -1.22 -20.05 -24.40
CA LEU A 454 -1.79 -21.21 -23.73
C LEU A 454 -3.30 -20.99 -23.50
N PRO A 455 -4.18 -21.58 -24.35
CA PRO A 455 -5.61 -21.56 -24.13
C PRO A 455 -5.99 -22.41 -22.91
N LEU A 456 -6.90 -21.87 -22.09
CA LEU A 456 -7.44 -22.54 -20.91
C LEU A 456 -8.91 -22.88 -21.14
N ARG A 457 -9.27 -24.15 -20.94
CA ARG A 457 -10.63 -24.64 -21.21
C ARG A 457 -11.44 -24.73 -19.92
N GLY A 458 -12.55 -24.00 -19.89
CA GLY A 458 -13.44 -23.97 -18.74
C GLY A 458 -12.79 -23.33 -17.49
N LYS A 459 -13.44 -23.52 -16.35
CA LYS A 459 -12.97 -22.99 -15.07
C LYS A 459 -11.88 -23.89 -14.50
N ILE A 460 -10.79 -23.29 -14.04
CA ILE A 460 -9.67 -24.00 -13.41
C ILE A 460 -10.11 -24.52 -12.03
N LEU A 461 -9.52 -25.64 -11.60
CA LEU A 461 -9.70 -26.14 -10.24
C LEU A 461 -9.26 -25.10 -9.20
N ASN A 462 -10.12 -24.81 -8.24
CA ASN A 462 -9.76 -24.00 -7.09
C ASN A 462 -8.75 -24.76 -6.20
N VAL A 463 -7.50 -24.28 -6.19
CA VAL A 463 -6.41 -24.91 -5.44
C VAL A 463 -6.40 -24.60 -3.96
N GLU A 464 -7.16 -23.60 -3.50
CA GLU A 464 -7.33 -23.31 -2.07
C GLU A 464 -8.02 -24.49 -1.35
N LYS A 465 -8.99 -25.10 -2.03
CA LYS A 465 -9.81 -26.22 -1.51
C LYS A 465 -9.27 -27.59 -1.85
N ALA A 466 -8.34 -27.66 -2.80
CA ALA A 466 -7.90 -28.92 -3.38
C ALA A 466 -6.58 -29.37 -2.76
N ARG A 467 -6.53 -30.64 -2.35
CA ARG A 467 -5.28 -31.30 -1.96
C ARG A 467 -4.28 -31.32 -3.13
N PHE A 468 -3.00 -31.32 -2.78
CA PHE A 468 -1.89 -31.23 -3.72
C PHE A 468 -1.89 -32.36 -4.78
N ASP A 469 -2.27 -33.59 -4.40
CA ASP A 469 -2.38 -34.74 -5.31
C ASP A 469 -3.51 -34.56 -6.34
N LYS A 470 -4.69 -34.12 -5.89
CA LYS A 470 -5.84 -33.83 -6.76
C LYS A 470 -5.52 -32.68 -7.73
N MET A 471 -4.79 -31.67 -7.26
CA MET A 471 -4.31 -30.56 -8.08
C MET A 471 -3.40 -31.05 -9.22
N LEU A 472 -2.41 -31.90 -8.94
CA LEU A 472 -1.54 -32.50 -9.97
C LEU A 472 -2.30 -33.42 -10.95
N GLY A 473 -3.43 -33.97 -10.51
CA GLY A 473 -4.37 -34.73 -11.34
C GLY A 473 -5.06 -33.89 -12.43
N HIS A 474 -5.19 -32.57 -12.24
CA HIS A 474 -5.93 -31.69 -13.14
C HIS A 474 -5.16 -31.34 -14.43
N GLU A 475 -5.80 -31.52 -15.59
CA GLU A 475 -5.16 -31.36 -16.90
C GLU A 475 -4.65 -29.94 -17.16
N GLU A 476 -5.49 -28.92 -16.89
CA GLU A 476 -5.13 -27.51 -17.13
C GLU A 476 -3.95 -27.06 -16.26
N ILE A 477 -3.89 -27.53 -15.00
CA ILE A 477 -2.82 -27.19 -14.06
C ILE A 477 -1.53 -27.88 -14.49
N ARG A 478 -1.61 -29.15 -14.89
CA ARG A 478 -0.45 -29.88 -15.43
C ARG A 478 0.08 -29.22 -16.69
N ALA A 479 -0.79 -28.82 -17.60
CA ALA A 479 -0.39 -28.11 -18.81
C ALA A 479 0.32 -26.78 -18.47
N LEU A 480 -0.17 -26.03 -17.49
CA LEU A 480 0.45 -24.78 -17.04
C LEU A 480 1.82 -25.02 -16.39
N ILE A 481 1.95 -26.00 -15.49
CA ILE A 481 3.25 -26.37 -14.87
C ILE A 481 4.26 -26.81 -15.95
N THR A 482 3.85 -27.65 -16.90
CA THR A 482 4.71 -28.10 -18.00
C THR A 482 5.07 -26.96 -18.95
N ALA A 483 4.16 -26.00 -19.16
CA ALA A 483 4.46 -24.80 -19.94
C ALA A 483 5.47 -23.89 -19.21
N LEU A 484 5.36 -23.68 -17.90
CA LEU A 484 6.28 -22.81 -17.18
C LEU A 484 7.69 -23.42 -17.02
N GLY A 485 7.76 -24.74 -16.86
CA GLY A 485 9.04 -25.46 -16.73
C GLY A 485 9.70 -25.35 -15.36
N THR A 486 9.11 -24.60 -14.43
CA THR A 486 9.65 -24.32 -13.10
C THR A 486 9.45 -25.44 -12.08
N GLY A 487 8.60 -26.44 -12.37
CA GLY A 487 8.14 -27.37 -11.32
C GLY A 487 7.08 -26.72 -10.42
N ILE A 488 6.77 -27.34 -9.27
CA ILE A 488 5.71 -26.87 -8.37
C ILE A 488 5.94 -27.31 -6.91
N GLY A 489 5.59 -26.44 -5.97
CA GLY A 489 5.74 -26.67 -4.52
C GLY A 489 7.15 -26.41 -4.02
N LYS A 490 7.30 -26.23 -2.70
CA LYS A 490 8.54 -25.72 -2.07
C LYS A 490 9.82 -26.52 -2.41
N ASP A 491 9.72 -27.83 -2.60
CA ASP A 491 10.90 -28.70 -2.81
C ASP A 491 11.35 -28.84 -4.27
N ASP A 492 10.43 -28.67 -5.22
CA ASP A 492 10.67 -28.95 -6.65
C ASP A 492 10.55 -27.68 -7.52
N PHE A 493 10.03 -26.58 -6.96
CA PHE A 493 9.93 -25.31 -7.66
C PHE A 493 11.31 -24.66 -7.79
N ASP A 494 11.66 -24.30 -9.02
CA ASP A 494 12.90 -23.67 -9.38
C ASP A 494 12.62 -22.61 -10.46
N VAL A 495 12.60 -21.36 -10.01
CA VAL A 495 12.34 -20.20 -10.87
C VAL A 495 13.44 -20.00 -11.93
N THR A 496 14.65 -20.52 -11.74
CA THR A 496 15.73 -20.40 -12.74
C THR A 496 15.43 -21.18 -14.03
N LYS A 497 14.50 -22.13 -13.96
CA LYS A 497 14.01 -22.93 -15.11
C LYS A 497 12.80 -22.31 -15.79
N LEU A 498 12.37 -21.13 -15.36
CA LEU A 498 11.24 -20.44 -15.96
C LEU A 498 11.50 -20.18 -17.44
N ARG A 499 10.57 -20.57 -18.30
CA ARG A 499 10.72 -20.40 -19.76
C ARG A 499 10.22 -19.06 -20.29
N TYR A 500 9.39 -18.36 -19.53
CA TYR A 500 8.76 -17.09 -19.95
C TYR A 500 8.86 -16.09 -18.80
N SER A 501 9.66 -15.04 -18.95
CA SER A 501 9.85 -14.01 -17.94
C SER A 501 8.57 -13.18 -17.70
N LYS A 502 7.67 -13.12 -18.70
CA LYS A 502 6.34 -12.51 -18.53
C LYS A 502 5.23 -13.53 -18.76
N ILE A 503 4.42 -13.73 -17.73
CA ILE A 503 3.21 -14.54 -17.78
C ILE A 503 2.02 -13.59 -17.70
N ILE A 504 1.30 -13.45 -18.81
CA ILE A 504 0.25 -12.46 -19.00
C ILE A 504 -1.11 -13.16 -18.98
N ILE A 505 -1.92 -12.86 -17.97
CA ILE A 505 -3.31 -13.31 -17.85
C ILE A 505 -4.19 -12.39 -18.72
N MET A 506 -4.79 -12.96 -19.76
CA MET A 506 -5.64 -12.25 -20.71
C MET A 506 -7.03 -12.91 -20.74
N THR A 507 -7.91 -12.42 -19.86
CA THR A 507 -9.29 -12.89 -19.67
C THR A 507 -10.29 -11.82 -20.12
N ASP A 508 -11.53 -12.22 -20.39
CA ASP A 508 -12.58 -11.26 -20.76
C ASP A 508 -12.95 -10.34 -19.59
N ALA A 509 -13.50 -9.16 -19.92
CA ALA A 509 -13.93 -8.15 -18.96
C ALA A 509 -15.34 -8.41 -18.41
N ASP A 510 -15.69 -9.69 -18.25
CA ASP A 510 -16.97 -10.17 -17.75
C ASP A 510 -16.83 -10.93 -16.42
N VAL A 511 -17.92 -11.54 -15.97
CA VAL A 511 -17.99 -12.29 -14.71
C VAL A 511 -17.19 -13.60 -14.77
N ASP A 512 -17.13 -14.27 -15.92
CA ASP A 512 -16.45 -15.55 -16.08
C ASP A 512 -14.94 -15.35 -16.21
N GLY A 513 -14.50 -14.34 -16.96
CA GLY A 513 -13.11 -13.91 -17.04
C GLY A 513 -12.59 -13.41 -15.71
N SER A 514 -13.39 -12.65 -14.95
CA SER A 514 -13.04 -12.26 -13.58
C SER A 514 -12.87 -13.47 -12.66
N HIS A 515 -13.71 -14.51 -12.80
CA HIS A 515 -13.60 -15.74 -12.02
C HIS A 515 -12.34 -16.54 -12.39
N ILE A 516 -12.05 -16.73 -13.69
CA ILE A 516 -10.84 -17.43 -14.15
C ILE A 516 -9.58 -16.69 -13.69
N ARG A 517 -9.57 -15.36 -13.78
CA ARG A 517 -8.49 -14.53 -13.27
C ARG A 517 -8.27 -14.76 -11.79
N THR A 518 -9.32 -14.76 -10.97
CA THR A 518 -9.21 -15.04 -9.53
C THR A 518 -8.64 -16.44 -9.25
N LEU A 519 -9.07 -17.46 -10.00
CA LEU A 519 -8.55 -18.83 -9.86
C LEU A 519 -7.05 -18.93 -10.22
N LEU A 520 -6.63 -18.27 -11.30
CA LEU A 520 -5.22 -18.21 -11.71
C LEU A 520 -4.36 -17.46 -10.68
N LEU A 521 -4.83 -16.31 -10.19
CA LEU A 521 -4.13 -15.56 -9.16
C LEU A 521 -3.99 -16.38 -7.87
N THR A 522 -5.04 -17.10 -7.47
CA THR A 522 -4.99 -18.04 -6.34
C THR A 522 -3.95 -19.13 -6.57
N PHE A 523 -3.90 -19.69 -7.78
CA PHE A 523 -2.91 -20.70 -8.14
C PHE A 523 -1.47 -20.18 -8.02
N PHE A 524 -1.16 -19.05 -8.65
CA PHE A 524 0.18 -18.46 -8.60
C PHE A 524 0.57 -18.06 -7.18
N TYR A 525 -0.33 -17.41 -6.44
CA TYR A 525 -0.08 -17.00 -5.06
C TYR A 525 0.20 -18.18 -4.13
N ARG A 526 -0.56 -19.27 -4.24
CA ARG A 526 -0.42 -20.44 -3.35
C ARG A 526 0.72 -21.38 -3.73
N GLN A 527 0.95 -21.59 -5.02
CA GLN A 527 1.82 -22.67 -5.50
C GLN A 527 3.16 -22.17 -6.07
N MET A 528 3.23 -20.91 -6.49
CA MET A 528 4.40 -20.30 -7.12
C MET A 528 4.60 -18.84 -6.64
N PRO A 529 4.66 -18.59 -5.31
CA PRO A 529 4.71 -17.24 -4.75
C PRO A 529 5.90 -16.43 -5.29
N GLU A 530 7.06 -17.07 -5.50
CA GLU A 530 8.25 -16.42 -6.06
C GLU A 530 8.01 -15.81 -7.45
N LEU A 531 7.11 -16.35 -8.27
CA LEU A 531 6.78 -15.73 -9.56
C LEU A 531 6.04 -14.41 -9.38
N VAL A 532 5.21 -14.30 -8.35
CA VAL A 532 4.48 -13.08 -8.02
C VAL A 532 5.43 -12.07 -7.38
N GLU A 533 6.25 -12.51 -6.42
CA GLU A 533 7.24 -11.68 -5.71
C GLU A 533 8.29 -11.08 -6.66
N ARG A 534 8.80 -11.87 -7.61
CA ARG A 534 9.74 -11.40 -8.64
C ARG A 534 9.06 -10.64 -9.79
N GLY A 535 7.73 -10.51 -9.76
CA GLY A 535 6.97 -9.69 -10.69
C GLY A 535 6.85 -10.27 -12.11
N HIS A 536 6.83 -11.60 -12.25
CA HIS A 536 6.65 -12.27 -13.54
C HIS A 536 5.18 -12.40 -13.97
N ILE A 537 4.22 -12.18 -13.06
CA ILE A 537 2.79 -12.28 -13.35
C ILE A 537 2.20 -10.92 -13.70
N PHE A 538 1.52 -10.86 -14.85
CA PHE A 538 0.89 -9.66 -15.39
C PHE A 538 -0.57 -9.94 -15.74
N ILE A 539 -1.40 -8.90 -15.69
CA ILE A 539 -2.78 -8.91 -16.16
C ILE A 539 -2.87 -7.95 -17.34
N ALA A 540 -3.35 -8.43 -18.48
CA ALA A 540 -3.59 -7.59 -19.65
C ALA A 540 -4.70 -6.57 -19.36
N GLN A 541 -4.51 -5.32 -19.78
CA GLN A 541 -5.50 -4.25 -19.64
C GLN A 541 -6.00 -3.82 -21.02
N PRO A 542 -6.99 -4.54 -21.60
CA PRO A 542 -7.61 -4.11 -22.85
C PRO A 542 -8.34 -2.76 -22.65
N PRO A 543 -8.47 -1.95 -23.70
CA PRO A 543 -9.11 -0.64 -23.61
C PRO A 543 -10.60 -0.75 -23.27
N LEU A 544 -11.10 0.15 -22.42
CA LEU A 544 -12.52 0.23 -22.06
C LEU A 544 -13.37 0.84 -23.18
N TYR A 545 -12.86 1.88 -23.84
CA TYR A 545 -13.59 2.59 -24.88
C TYR A 545 -12.77 2.76 -26.16
N LEU A 546 -13.47 2.77 -27.29
CA LEU A 546 -13.00 3.27 -28.56
C LEU A 546 -13.81 4.52 -28.93
N ILE A 547 -13.14 5.66 -29.02
CA ILE A 547 -13.74 6.90 -29.52
C ILE A 547 -13.41 7.03 -31.02
N LYS A 548 -14.47 7.18 -31.83
CA LYS A 548 -14.36 7.40 -33.28
C LYS A 548 -14.94 8.76 -33.69
N LYS A 549 -14.16 9.56 -34.42
CA LYS A 549 -14.60 10.79 -35.14
C LYS A 549 -14.02 10.76 -36.55
N GLY A 550 -14.86 10.48 -37.54
CA GLY A 550 -14.43 10.31 -38.93
C GLY A 550 -13.41 9.18 -39.09
N LYS A 551 -12.18 9.52 -39.52
CA LYS A 551 -11.05 8.58 -39.69
C LYS A 551 -10.17 8.44 -38.44
N SER A 552 -10.35 9.29 -37.43
CA SER A 552 -9.59 9.23 -36.19
C SER A 552 -10.19 8.18 -35.25
N LEU A 553 -9.35 7.24 -34.82
CA LEU A 553 -9.65 6.21 -33.82
C LEU A 553 -8.75 6.45 -32.61
N ARG A 554 -9.32 6.44 -31.41
CA ARG A 554 -8.55 6.53 -30.17
C ARG A 554 -9.10 5.57 -29.13
N TYR A 555 -8.23 4.70 -28.62
CA TYR A 555 -8.53 3.81 -27.51
C TYR A 555 -8.34 4.56 -26.18
N ILE A 556 -9.26 4.34 -25.24
CA ILE A 556 -9.27 4.97 -23.93
C ILE A 556 -9.34 3.88 -22.86
N ARG A 557 -8.49 4.03 -21.85
CA ARG A 557 -8.23 3.01 -20.84
C ARG A 557 -9.10 3.12 -19.61
N ASP A 558 -9.35 4.34 -19.16
CA ASP A 558 -10.05 4.60 -17.92
C ASP A 558 -11.01 5.79 -18.05
N GLU A 559 -11.85 5.96 -17.04
CA GLU A 559 -12.87 7.01 -17.03
C GLU A 559 -12.28 8.43 -16.86
N LYS A 560 -11.08 8.58 -16.29
CA LYS A 560 -10.40 9.87 -16.16
C LYS A 560 -9.83 10.32 -17.50
N GLU A 561 -9.19 9.44 -18.24
CA GLU A 561 -8.73 9.64 -19.62
C GLU A 561 -9.92 9.90 -20.53
N PHE A 562 -11.03 9.18 -20.35
CA PHE A 562 -12.29 9.45 -21.05
C PHE A 562 -12.79 10.87 -20.77
N ARG A 563 -12.94 11.27 -19.49
CA ARG A 563 -13.40 12.61 -19.11
C ARG A 563 -12.49 13.71 -19.67
N ARG A 564 -11.16 13.54 -19.57
CA ARG A 564 -10.20 14.51 -20.11
C ARG A 564 -10.28 14.62 -21.63
N GLU A 565 -10.37 13.50 -22.34
CA GLU A 565 -10.44 13.52 -23.80
C GLU A 565 -11.79 14.06 -24.29
N ILE A 566 -12.89 13.74 -23.61
CA ILE A 566 -14.20 14.34 -23.87
C ILE A 566 -14.16 15.84 -23.60
N MET A 567 -13.61 16.29 -22.48
CA MET A 567 -13.48 17.73 -22.16
C MET A 567 -12.63 18.46 -23.20
N ARG A 568 -11.42 17.96 -23.50
CA ARG A 568 -10.52 18.55 -24.50
C ARG A 568 -11.22 18.74 -25.84
N ARG A 569 -11.92 17.71 -26.30
CA ARG A 569 -12.61 17.72 -27.59
C ARG A 569 -13.93 18.49 -27.57
N ALA A 570 -14.63 18.53 -26.44
CA ALA A 570 -15.79 19.39 -26.26
C ALA A 570 -15.37 20.85 -26.44
N THR A 571 -14.25 21.25 -25.83
CA THR A 571 -13.75 22.63 -25.88
C THR A 571 -13.10 23.04 -27.21
N GLU A 572 -12.95 22.14 -28.19
CA GLU A 572 -12.34 22.47 -29.50
C GLU A 572 -13.18 23.49 -30.29
N ASP A 573 -14.52 23.40 -30.21
CA ASP A 573 -15.46 24.23 -30.98
C ASP A 573 -16.28 25.21 -30.10
N HIS A 574 -15.90 25.37 -28.82
CA HIS A 574 -16.59 26.22 -27.86
C HIS A 574 -15.75 27.42 -27.46
N ILE A 575 -16.40 28.58 -27.42
CA ILE A 575 -15.84 29.81 -26.85
C ILE A 575 -16.72 30.20 -25.68
N VAL A 576 -16.14 30.38 -24.49
CA VAL A 576 -16.85 30.89 -23.32
C VAL A 576 -16.41 32.33 -23.07
N GLU A 577 -17.35 33.26 -23.16
CA GLU A 577 -17.14 34.65 -22.79
C GLU A 577 -17.61 34.90 -21.35
N VAL A 578 -16.78 35.58 -20.57
CA VAL A 578 -17.03 35.86 -19.15
C VAL A 578 -16.98 37.36 -18.85
N GLY A 579 -17.86 37.78 -17.94
CA GLY A 579 -17.92 39.15 -17.39
C GLY A 579 -18.91 40.09 -18.07
N ASP A 580 -19.41 41.04 -17.29
CA ASP A 580 -20.32 42.11 -17.73
C ASP A 580 -19.50 43.28 -18.31
N GLY A 581 -19.26 43.28 -19.62
CA GLY A 581 -18.52 44.34 -20.33
C GLY A 581 -17.31 43.85 -21.15
N LYS A 582 -16.07 44.00 -20.63
CA LYS A 582 -14.83 43.55 -21.31
C LYS A 582 -14.77 42.01 -21.30
N LYS A 583 -15.48 41.41 -22.25
CA LYS A 583 -15.60 39.97 -22.47
C LYS A 583 -14.22 39.35 -22.61
N THR A 584 -13.79 38.63 -21.58
CA THR A 584 -12.61 37.77 -21.69
C THR A 584 -13.07 36.46 -22.33
N LYS A 585 -12.40 36.06 -23.41
CA LYS A 585 -12.76 34.85 -24.17
C LYS A 585 -11.85 33.71 -23.76
N LEU A 586 -12.44 32.59 -23.38
CA LEU A 586 -11.75 31.33 -23.15
C LEU A 586 -12.05 30.38 -24.31
N GLU A 587 -11.00 29.86 -24.95
CA GLU A 587 -11.08 28.92 -26.06
C GLU A 587 -9.94 27.89 -26.00
N GLY A 588 -10.13 26.74 -26.66
CA GLY A 588 -9.10 25.71 -26.76
C GLY A 588 -8.55 25.23 -25.42
N GLY A 589 -7.22 25.18 -25.29
CA GLY A 589 -6.54 24.67 -24.10
C GLY A 589 -6.79 25.49 -22.84
N ASP A 590 -7.00 26.81 -22.96
CA ASP A 590 -7.30 27.67 -21.81
C ASP A 590 -8.69 27.39 -21.26
N LEU A 591 -9.67 27.16 -22.14
CA LEU A 591 -11.00 26.70 -21.75
C LEU A 591 -10.95 25.30 -21.12
N THR A 592 -10.17 24.38 -21.69
CA THR A 592 -9.98 23.04 -21.09
C THR A 592 -9.41 23.16 -19.66
N ASN A 593 -8.35 23.95 -19.47
CA ASN A 593 -7.71 24.15 -18.18
C ASN A 593 -8.65 24.80 -17.16
N PHE A 594 -9.42 25.80 -17.58
CA PHE A 594 -10.43 26.46 -16.75
C PHE A 594 -11.51 25.47 -16.31
N LEU A 595 -12.12 24.72 -17.24
CA LEU A 595 -13.17 23.76 -16.91
C LEU A 595 -12.66 22.60 -16.05
N MET A 596 -11.43 22.14 -16.25
CA MET A 596 -10.81 21.15 -15.38
C MET A 596 -10.61 21.69 -13.95
N ALA A 597 -10.08 22.90 -13.81
CA ALA A 597 -9.93 23.56 -12.50
C ALA A 597 -11.29 23.84 -11.84
N LEU A 598 -12.31 24.20 -12.63
CA LEU A 598 -13.66 24.45 -12.16
C LEU A 598 -14.34 23.15 -11.70
N ALA A 599 -14.13 22.04 -12.41
CA ALA A 599 -14.64 20.73 -12.01
C ALA A 599 -14.04 20.30 -10.66
N GLU A 600 -12.72 20.45 -10.49
CA GLU A 600 -12.03 20.16 -9.23
C GLU A 600 -12.48 21.10 -8.10
N TYR A 601 -12.69 22.39 -8.41
CA TYR A 601 -13.22 23.38 -7.47
C TYR A 601 -14.59 22.94 -6.94
N VAL A 602 -15.52 22.56 -7.83
CA VAL A 602 -16.88 22.14 -7.44
C VAL A 602 -16.82 20.89 -6.55
N GLU A 603 -15.99 19.92 -6.90
CA GLU A 603 -15.82 18.69 -6.11
C GLU A 603 -15.30 18.96 -4.69
N LEU A 604 -14.24 19.77 -4.55
CA LEU A 604 -13.69 20.14 -3.24
C LEU A 604 -14.62 21.05 -2.44
N PHE A 605 -15.34 21.94 -3.11
CA PHE A 605 -16.35 22.78 -2.47
C PHE A 605 -17.46 21.93 -1.86
N ASP A 606 -18.02 20.99 -2.62
CA ASP A 606 -19.08 20.08 -2.15
C ASP A 606 -18.61 19.21 -0.99
N LYS A 607 -17.33 18.79 -1.00
CA LYS A 607 -16.73 18.02 0.09
C LYS A 607 -16.63 18.84 1.37
N LEU A 608 -16.16 20.08 1.29
CA LEU A 608 -16.06 20.99 2.43
C LEU A 608 -17.43 21.42 2.94
N GLU A 609 -18.38 21.69 2.03
CA GLU A 609 -19.78 21.95 2.36
C GLU A 609 -20.36 20.81 3.20
N LYS A 610 -20.17 19.54 2.80
CA LYS A 610 -20.63 18.38 3.58
C LYS A 610 -19.97 18.29 4.96
N ARG A 611 -18.67 18.57 5.06
CA ARG A 611 -17.91 18.53 6.32
C ARG A 611 -18.37 19.62 7.30
N ILE A 612 -18.60 20.83 6.78
CA ILE A 612 -19.00 22.02 7.55
C ILE A 612 -20.51 21.99 7.84
N GLY A 613 -21.29 21.41 6.94
CA GLY A 613 -22.74 21.28 6.98
C GLY A 613 -23.49 22.39 6.25
N ASP A 614 -22.78 23.36 5.64
CA ASP A 614 -23.36 24.51 4.93
C ASP A 614 -22.33 25.14 3.97
N ASP A 615 -22.77 25.77 2.89
CA ASP A 615 -21.92 26.37 1.86
C ASP A 615 -21.49 27.81 2.19
N ARG A 616 -22.31 28.55 2.95
CA ARG A 616 -22.11 29.97 3.27
C ARG A 616 -20.82 30.21 4.07
N PRO A 617 -20.45 29.40 5.08
CA PRO A 617 -19.15 29.52 5.75
C PRO A 617 -17.97 29.31 4.81
N VAL A 618 -18.04 28.33 3.91
CA VAL A 618 -16.99 28.07 2.91
C VAL A 618 -16.81 29.29 2.01
N ASN A 619 -17.91 29.83 1.49
CA ASN A 619 -17.91 31.04 0.67
C ASN A 619 -17.32 32.25 1.41
N ALA A 620 -17.69 32.47 2.67
CA ALA A 620 -17.16 33.56 3.49
C ALA A 620 -15.64 33.45 3.70
N MET A 621 -15.13 32.24 3.98
CA MET A 621 -13.70 31.97 4.11
C MET A 621 -12.94 32.22 2.81
N LEU A 622 -13.48 31.79 1.67
CA LEU A 622 -12.87 32.00 0.35
C LEU A 622 -12.84 33.49 -0.04
N LYS A 623 -13.95 34.23 0.18
CA LYS A 623 -14.01 35.68 -0.05
C LYS A 623 -12.97 36.45 0.78
N ALA A 624 -12.76 36.05 2.04
CA ALA A 624 -11.75 36.65 2.90
C ALA A 624 -10.31 36.20 2.57
N GLU A 625 -10.15 35.21 1.69
CA GLU A 625 -8.91 34.49 1.41
C GLU A 625 -8.17 34.07 2.69
N LEU A 626 -8.89 33.50 3.66
CA LEU A 626 -8.32 33.08 4.95
C LEU A 626 -7.46 31.83 4.77
N GLY A 627 -6.13 31.93 4.71
CA GLY A 627 -5.25 30.80 4.37
C GLY A 627 -3.90 30.76 5.10
N LYS A 628 -3.55 31.77 5.90
CA LYS A 628 -2.24 31.86 6.57
C LYS A 628 -2.39 31.94 8.09
N LYS A 629 -1.47 31.32 8.82
CA LYS A 629 -1.49 31.27 10.30
C LYS A 629 -1.57 32.66 10.94
N MET A 630 -0.78 33.61 10.43
CA MET A 630 -0.77 35.01 10.87
C MET A 630 -2.14 35.72 10.77
N GLU A 631 -3.04 35.25 9.91
CA GLU A 631 -4.38 35.82 9.76
C GLU A 631 -5.30 35.41 10.92
N LEU A 632 -5.03 34.27 11.56
CA LEU A 632 -5.67 33.86 12.80
C LEU A 632 -4.98 34.48 14.03
N GLU A 633 -3.74 34.98 13.92
CA GLU A 633 -3.09 35.76 14.99
C GLU A 633 -3.68 37.18 15.09
N ASN A 634 -3.96 37.83 13.95
CA ASN A 634 -4.37 39.24 13.90
C ASN A 634 -5.89 39.50 13.86
N LYS A 635 -6.73 38.45 13.86
CA LYS A 635 -8.23 38.45 13.82
C LYS A 635 -8.93 39.24 12.70
N ASP A 636 -8.28 40.16 11.98
CA ASP A 636 -8.90 41.04 10.98
C ASP A 636 -9.71 40.28 9.91
N LYS A 637 -9.13 39.21 9.34
CA LYS A 637 -9.82 38.38 8.35
C LYS A 637 -10.94 37.54 8.97
N LEU A 638 -10.76 37.05 10.20
CA LEU A 638 -11.82 36.34 10.92
C LEU A 638 -13.01 37.26 11.24
N GLU A 639 -12.76 38.54 11.53
CA GLU A 639 -13.81 39.55 11.70
C GLU A 639 -14.59 39.80 10.40
N LEU A 640 -13.92 39.78 9.24
CA LEU A 640 -14.59 39.84 7.93
C LEU A 640 -15.49 38.60 7.70
N VAL A 641 -14.97 37.40 7.97
CA VAL A 641 -15.75 36.15 7.86
C VAL A 641 -16.94 36.18 8.82
N ALA A 642 -16.74 36.62 10.06
CA ALA A 642 -17.81 36.76 11.05
C ALA A 642 -18.90 37.74 10.58
N LYS A 643 -18.51 38.86 9.96
CA LYS A 643 -19.47 39.83 9.44
C LYS A 643 -20.33 39.25 8.31
N GLU A 644 -19.73 38.52 7.37
CA GLU A 644 -20.46 37.81 6.30
C GLU A 644 -21.40 36.75 6.89
N LEU A 645 -20.90 35.89 7.79
CA LEU A 645 -21.72 34.87 8.45
C LEU A 645 -22.92 35.47 9.19
N LYS A 646 -22.72 36.60 9.87
CA LYS A 646 -23.82 37.31 10.56
C LYS A 646 -24.87 37.85 9.58
N ALA A 647 -24.45 38.33 8.41
CA ALA A 647 -25.37 38.78 7.37
C ALA A 647 -26.20 37.62 6.79
N GLU A 648 -25.63 36.42 6.76
CA GLU A 648 -26.25 35.17 6.32
C GLU A 648 -27.10 34.46 7.40
N GLY A 649 -27.27 35.08 8.58
CA GLY A 649 -28.14 34.57 9.65
C GLY A 649 -27.47 33.62 10.65
N PHE A 650 -26.14 33.52 10.66
CA PHE A 650 -25.41 32.78 11.69
C PHE A 650 -25.10 33.65 12.91
N THR A 651 -24.79 32.99 14.03
CA THR A 651 -24.33 33.63 15.27
C THR A 651 -22.82 33.38 15.46
N PRO A 652 -21.94 34.26 14.95
CA PRO A 652 -20.49 34.09 15.08
C PRO A 652 -19.95 34.62 16.41
N HIS A 653 -18.99 33.90 16.99
CA HIS A 653 -18.27 34.24 18.20
C HIS A 653 -16.77 33.97 18.02
N LEU A 654 -15.96 35.01 18.15
CA LEU A 654 -14.50 34.88 18.20
C LEU A 654 -14.10 34.30 19.56
N ARG A 655 -13.27 33.26 19.53
CA ARG A 655 -12.62 32.67 20.72
C ARG A 655 -11.12 32.76 20.54
N LEU A 656 -10.40 32.94 21.64
CA LEU A 656 -8.95 32.76 21.63
C LEU A 656 -8.68 31.31 22.01
N ASP A 657 -8.00 30.60 21.12
CA ASP A 657 -7.40 29.32 21.44
C ASP A 657 -6.11 29.56 22.22
N GLU A 658 -6.14 29.28 23.52
CA GLU A 658 -5.00 29.44 24.42
C GLU A 658 -3.87 28.46 24.13
N GLU A 659 -4.13 27.36 23.39
CA GLU A 659 -3.14 26.33 23.07
C GLU A 659 -2.17 26.78 21.98
N HIS A 660 -2.69 27.42 20.93
CA HIS A 660 -1.90 27.89 19.79
C HIS A 660 -1.74 29.42 19.76
N ASN A 661 -2.38 30.14 20.70
CA ASN A 661 -2.52 31.60 20.69
C ASN A 661 -3.09 32.13 19.36
N LEU A 662 -4.11 31.44 18.84
CA LEU A 662 -4.80 31.80 17.61
C LEU A 662 -6.26 32.16 17.88
N TYR A 663 -6.80 33.11 17.16
CA TYR A 663 -8.23 33.35 17.17
C TYR A 663 -8.94 32.28 16.33
N THR A 664 -10.02 31.71 16.86
CA THR A 664 -10.94 30.82 16.17
C THR A 664 -12.30 31.49 16.06
N LEU A 665 -13.08 31.12 15.05
CA LEU A 665 -14.44 31.63 14.87
C LEU A 665 -15.43 30.49 15.04
N ALA A 666 -16.09 30.47 16.20
CA ALA A 666 -17.23 29.59 16.42
C ALA A 666 -18.48 30.20 15.78
N TYR A 667 -19.32 29.39 15.15
CA TYR A 667 -20.58 29.85 14.57
C TYR A 667 -21.66 28.77 14.68
N SER A 668 -22.92 29.20 14.75
CA SER A 668 -24.10 28.33 14.80
C SER A 668 -25.29 29.00 14.13
N SER A 669 -26.33 28.23 13.82
CA SER A 669 -27.63 28.71 13.36
C SER A 669 -28.74 27.92 14.06
N GLU A 670 -30.02 28.25 13.78
CA GLU A 670 -31.15 27.48 14.33
C GLU A 670 -31.15 26.01 13.89
N THR A 671 -30.59 25.71 12.72
CA THR A 671 -30.55 24.36 12.11
C THR A 671 -29.19 23.70 12.20
N LEU A 672 -28.11 24.46 12.45
CA LEU A 672 -26.74 23.97 12.52
C LEU A 672 -26.18 24.16 13.93
N GLY A 673 -25.81 23.04 14.57
CA GLY A 673 -25.08 23.06 15.83
C GLY A 673 -23.75 23.80 15.72
N GLU A 674 -23.11 24.13 16.85
CA GLU A 674 -21.86 24.89 16.84
C GLU A 674 -20.77 24.21 15.98
N ARG A 675 -20.12 25.04 15.16
CA ARG A 675 -18.98 24.70 14.30
C ARG A 675 -17.88 25.73 14.51
N ILE A 676 -16.65 25.38 14.18
CA ILE A 676 -15.48 26.21 14.42
C ILE A 676 -14.68 26.34 13.14
N ILE A 677 -14.26 27.56 12.81
CA ILE A 677 -13.20 27.85 11.85
C ILE A 677 -11.92 28.09 12.66
N ASP A 678 -11.01 27.12 12.61
CA ASP A 678 -9.74 27.09 13.32
C ASP A 678 -8.56 26.87 12.36
N TRP A 679 -7.35 26.78 12.92
CA TRP A 679 -6.16 26.52 12.13
C TRP A 679 -6.18 25.14 11.47
N ASP A 680 -6.75 24.12 12.10
CA ASP A 680 -6.83 22.77 11.53
C ASP A 680 -7.68 22.75 10.25
N LEU A 681 -8.81 23.48 10.23
CA LEU A 681 -9.61 23.64 9.02
C LEU A 681 -8.88 24.45 7.94
N VAL A 682 -8.30 25.59 8.30
CA VAL A 682 -7.61 26.50 7.35
C VAL A 682 -6.32 25.88 6.80
N SER A 683 -5.65 25.05 7.59
CA SER A 683 -4.42 24.35 7.20
C SER A 683 -4.69 23.03 6.48
N SER A 684 -5.94 22.54 6.48
CA SER A 684 -6.33 21.32 5.80
C SER A 684 -6.00 21.35 4.31
N ALA A 685 -5.58 20.20 3.79
CA ALA A 685 -5.23 20.00 2.39
C ALA A 685 -6.36 20.40 1.44
N ASP A 686 -7.58 19.94 1.73
CA ASP A 686 -8.78 20.24 0.96
C ASP A 686 -9.03 21.76 0.86
N TYR A 687 -8.98 22.46 2.00
CA TYR A 687 -9.24 23.90 2.03
C TYR A 687 -8.13 24.71 1.36
N ARG A 688 -6.86 24.39 1.60
CA ARG A 688 -5.73 25.05 0.92
C ARG A 688 -5.83 24.89 -0.59
N ARG A 689 -6.14 23.69 -1.07
CA ARG A 689 -6.33 23.41 -2.49
C ARG A 689 -7.52 24.17 -3.06
N LEU A 690 -8.65 24.18 -2.34
CA LEU A 690 -9.84 24.93 -2.74
C LEU A 690 -9.55 26.44 -2.82
N LEU A 691 -8.81 27.00 -1.87
CA LEU A 691 -8.42 28.42 -1.88
C LEU A 691 -7.50 28.75 -3.08
N ASP A 692 -6.59 27.85 -3.43
CA ASP A 692 -5.72 28.01 -4.60
C ASP A 692 -6.50 27.93 -5.93
N LEU A 693 -7.43 26.98 -6.02
CA LEU A 693 -8.36 26.87 -7.15
C LEU A 693 -9.27 28.10 -7.24
N HIS A 694 -9.79 28.58 -6.12
CA HIS A 694 -10.60 29.80 -6.03
C HIS A 694 -9.85 30.99 -6.65
N ARG A 695 -8.59 31.20 -6.27
CA ARG A 695 -7.73 32.26 -6.84
C ARG A 695 -7.51 32.08 -8.34
N ARG A 696 -7.43 30.85 -8.83
CA ARG A 696 -7.20 30.53 -10.25
C ARG A 696 -8.45 30.71 -11.11
N VAL A 697 -9.63 30.36 -10.59
CA VAL A 697 -10.88 30.41 -11.36
C VAL A 697 -11.63 31.74 -11.23
N ARG A 698 -11.47 32.49 -10.13
CA ARG A 698 -12.29 33.70 -9.83
C ARG A 698 -12.35 34.76 -10.93
N ASP A 699 -11.30 34.88 -11.73
CA ASP A 699 -11.25 35.91 -12.77
C ASP A 699 -12.22 35.58 -13.92
N PHE A 700 -12.49 34.29 -14.12
CA PHE A 700 -13.33 33.74 -15.17
C PHE A 700 -14.66 33.15 -14.65
N ASP A 701 -14.73 32.73 -13.40
CA ASP A 701 -15.93 32.19 -12.75
C ASP A 701 -16.92 33.30 -12.37
N LYS A 702 -17.45 33.96 -13.40
CA LYS A 702 -18.37 35.10 -13.29
C LYS A 702 -19.61 34.83 -14.13
N PRO A 703 -20.58 34.07 -13.60
CA PRO A 703 -21.86 33.91 -14.27
C PRO A 703 -22.58 35.27 -14.44
N PRO A 704 -23.41 35.43 -15.49
CA PRO A 704 -23.71 34.43 -16.52
C PRO A 704 -22.57 34.22 -17.53
N PHE A 705 -22.37 32.97 -17.94
CA PHE A 705 -21.43 32.55 -18.97
C PHE A 705 -22.10 32.61 -20.34
N LEU A 706 -21.49 33.27 -21.32
CA LEU A 706 -21.98 33.25 -22.70
C LEU A 706 -21.16 32.24 -23.51
N MET A 707 -21.74 31.07 -23.76
CA MET A 707 -21.12 30.02 -24.56
C MET A 707 -21.52 30.16 -26.03
N SER A 708 -20.54 30.23 -26.91
CA SER A 708 -20.72 30.26 -28.37
C SER A 708 -20.24 28.96 -29.00
N THR A 709 -21.11 28.30 -29.78
CA THR A 709 -20.82 27.05 -30.50
C THR A 709 -21.26 27.20 -31.95
N ASN A 710 -20.35 27.16 -32.91
CA ASN A 710 -20.66 27.24 -34.35
C ASN A 710 -21.62 28.40 -34.72
N GLY A 711 -21.51 29.55 -34.04
CA GLY A 711 -22.36 30.72 -34.26
C GLY A 711 -23.66 30.78 -33.46
N THR A 712 -24.03 29.72 -32.73
CA THR A 712 -25.16 29.73 -31.78
C THR A 712 -24.67 30.17 -30.41
N GLN A 713 -25.38 31.10 -29.77
CA GLN A 713 -25.07 31.57 -28.41
C GLN A 713 -26.05 31.01 -27.38
N LEU A 714 -25.52 30.58 -26.24
CA LEU A 714 -26.29 30.13 -25.09
C LEU A 714 -25.78 30.85 -23.84
N THR A 715 -26.70 31.45 -23.09
CA THR A 715 -26.41 32.01 -21.76
C THR A 715 -26.59 30.93 -20.71
N ILE A 716 -25.58 30.75 -19.86
CA ILE A 716 -25.56 29.77 -18.78
C ILE A 716 -25.37 30.52 -17.47
N GLU A 717 -26.33 30.39 -16.55
CA GLU A 717 -26.38 31.20 -15.32
C GLU A 717 -25.53 30.63 -14.18
N ASP A 718 -25.09 29.37 -14.28
CA ASP A 718 -24.39 28.68 -13.20
C ASP A 718 -23.19 27.86 -13.68
N ARG A 719 -22.18 27.75 -12.81
CA ARG A 719 -20.93 27.03 -13.07
C ARG A 719 -21.13 25.53 -13.28
N ARG A 720 -22.07 24.89 -12.55
CA ARG A 720 -22.37 23.46 -12.68
C ARG A 720 -23.08 23.19 -13.99
N GLN A 721 -24.02 24.06 -14.36
CA GLN A 721 -24.69 24.00 -15.66
C GLN A 721 -23.70 24.14 -16.82
N LEU A 722 -22.67 24.98 -16.69
CA LEU A 722 -21.61 25.11 -17.71
C LEU A 722 -20.86 23.78 -17.89
N LEU A 723 -20.41 23.17 -16.80
CA LEU A 723 -19.71 21.89 -16.82
C LEU A 723 -20.57 20.78 -17.44
N GLU A 724 -21.83 20.65 -17.02
CA GLU A 724 -22.77 19.66 -17.56
C GLU A 724 -23.02 19.86 -19.05
N HIS A 725 -23.24 21.10 -19.48
CA HIS A 725 -23.54 21.41 -20.88
C HIS A 725 -22.36 21.09 -21.80
N VAL A 726 -21.14 21.50 -21.42
CA VAL A 726 -19.92 21.22 -22.20
C VAL A 726 -19.67 19.71 -22.28
N MET A 727 -19.83 18.98 -21.16
CA MET A 727 -19.70 17.52 -21.15
C MET A 727 -20.72 16.83 -22.06
N ALA A 728 -21.97 17.29 -22.06
CA ALA A 728 -23.04 16.72 -22.88
C ALA A 728 -22.82 16.95 -24.39
N GLN A 729 -22.35 18.14 -24.78
CA GLN A 729 -21.96 18.47 -26.15
C GLN A 729 -20.78 17.59 -26.60
N GLY A 730 -19.77 17.46 -25.74
CA GLY A 730 -18.61 16.60 -25.96
C GLY A 730 -19.01 15.16 -26.29
N LYS A 731 -20.00 14.58 -25.62
CA LYS A 731 -20.45 13.20 -25.89
C LYS A 731 -21.20 13.04 -27.22
N LYS A 732 -21.94 14.05 -27.67
CA LYS A 732 -22.76 13.98 -28.91
C LYS A 732 -21.93 13.97 -30.20
N ALA A 733 -20.71 14.51 -30.16
CA ALA A 733 -19.85 14.64 -31.35
C ALA A 733 -19.11 13.34 -31.74
N PHE A 734 -19.28 12.23 -31.00
CA PHE A 734 -18.50 11.00 -31.19
C PHE A 734 -19.38 9.75 -31.17
N THR A 735 -18.92 8.72 -31.91
CA THR A 735 -19.34 7.35 -31.65
C THR A 735 -18.41 6.76 -30.62
N VAL A 736 -18.96 6.36 -29.48
CA VAL A 736 -18.24 5.68 -28.41
C VAL A 736 -18.65 4.22 -28.43
N GLN A 737 -17.70 3.32 -28.69
CA GLN A 737 -17.89 1.88 -28.54
C GLN A 737 -17.24 1.45 -27.22
N ARG A 738 -17.97 0.71 -26.39
CA ARG A 738 -17.44 0.05 -25.19
C ARG A 738 -17.15 -1.41 -25.54
N PHE A 739 -15.95 -1.89 -25.24
CA PHE A 739 -15.61 -3.30 -25.41
C PHE A 739 -16.14 -4.11 -24.21
N LYS A 740 -16.74 -5.27 -24.47
CA LYS A 740 -17.23 -6.19 -23.42
C LYS A 740 -16.39 -7.46 -23.28
N GLY A 741 -15.80 -7.94 -24.37
CA GLY A 741 -14.93 -9.13 -24.36
C GLY A 741 -13.85 -9.06 -25.42
N LEU A 742 -12.78 -9.84 -25.23
CA LEU A 742 -11.64 -9.96 -26.15
C LEU A 742 -12.07 -10.61 -27.47
N GLY A 743 -13.09 -11.48 -27.45
CA GLY A 743 -13.65 -12.12 -28.64
C GLY A 743 -14.36 -11.17 -29.62
N GLU A 744 -14.69 -9.94 -29.19
CA GLU A 744 -15.27 -8.91 -30.06
C GLU A 744 -14.21 -8.17 -30.89
N MET A 745 -12.93 -8.34 -30.55
CA MET A 745 -11.81 -7.72 -31.25
C MET A 745 -11.30 -8.65 -32.35
N ASN A 746 -11.05 -8.09 -33.53
CA ASN A 746 -10.32 -8.82 -34.56
C ASN A 746 -8.82 -8.96 -34.17
N PRO A 747 -8.06 -9.88 -34.79
CA PRO A 747 -6.66 -10.10 -34.43
C PRO A 747 -5.78 -8.85 -34.49
N ASP A 748 -6.00 -7.95 -35.45
CA ASP A 748 -5.24 -6.70 -35.60
C ASP A 748 -5.54 -5.71 -34.46
N GLN A 749 -6.80 -5.60 -34.05
CA GLN A 749 -7.21 -4.78 -32.91
C GLN A 749 -6.63 -5.33 -31.61
N LEU A 750 -6.69 -6.65 -31.42
CA LEU A 750 -6.13 -7.31 -30.24
C LEU A 750 -4.61 -7.09 -30.14
N TRP A 751 -3.91 -7.17 -31.28
CA TRP A 751 -2.48 -6.84 -31.36
C TRP A 751 -2.23 -5.39 -30.93
N GLN A 752 -2.82 -4.42 -31.65
CA GLN A 752 -2.55 -2.98 -31.46
C GLN A 752 -2.90 -2.45 -30.06
N THR A 753 -3.84 -3.11 -29.37
CA THR A 753 -4.36 -2.62 -28.09
C THR A 753 -3.79 -3.35 -26.88
N THR A 754 -3.58 -4.67 -26.99
CA THR A 754 -3.41 -5.53 -25.81
C THR A 754 -2.16 -6.40 -25.88
N MET A 755 -1.65 -6.75 -27.07
CA MET A 755 -0.50 -7.67 -27.21
C MET A 755 0.80 -6.97 -27.63
N ASP A 756 0.73 -5.86 -28.36
CA ASP A 756 1.90 -5.11 -28.84
C ASP A 756 2.68 -4.52 -27.67
N ALA A 757 3.94 -4.92 -27.51
CA ALA A 757 4.79 -4.49 -26.41
C ALA A 757 5.02 -2.96 -26.36
N GLU A 758 4.88 -2.25 -27.49
CA GLU A 758 5.06 -0.80 -27.55
C GLU A 758 3.80 -0.01 -27.13
N GLN A 759 2.62 -0.60 -27.25
CA GLN A 759 1.33 0.10 -27.08
C GLN A 759 0.50 -0.42 -25.91
N ARG A 760 0.72 -1.67 -25.48
CA ARG A 760 -0.11 -2.33 -24.47
C ARG A 760 0.15 -1.80 -23.07
N PHE A 761 -0.83 -2.03 -22.21
CA PHE A 761 -0.72 -1.82 -20.78
C PHE A 761 -0.89 -3.15 -20.06
N LEU A 762 0.06 -3.43 -19.17
CA LEU A 762 0.04 -4.60 -18.31
C LEU A 762 0.01 -4.14 -16.87
N LEU A 763 -0.88 -4.71 -16.07
CA LEU A 763 -0.85 -4.56 -14.63
C LEU A 763 0.03 -5.67 -14.06
N GLN A 764 1.17 -5.30 -13.47
CA GLN A 764 2.03 -6.27 -12.79
C GLN A 764 1.41 -6.65 -11.45
N VAL A 765 1.21 -7.95 -11.22
CA VAL A 765 0.67 -8.45 -9.95
C VAL A 765 1.79 -8.42 -8.91
N ARG A 766 1.48 -7.85 -7.74
CA ARG A 766 2.37 -7.79 -6.58
C ARG A 766 1.59 -8.17 -5.33
N VAL A 767 2.29 -8.71 -4.34
CA VAL A 767 1.73 -8.94 -3.01
C VAL A 767 2.24 -7.82 -2.11
N GLU A 768 1.36 -6.88 -1.77
CA GLU A 768 1.69 -5.74 -0.88
C GLU A 768 1.50 -6.13 0.59
N ASP A 769 0.37 -6.75 0.92
CA ASP A 769 0.05 -7.34 2.22
C ASP A 769 -0.11 -8.86 2.07
N GLN A 770 0.82 -9.63 2.65
CA GLN A 770 0.72 -11.09 2.64
C GLN A 770 -0.40 -11.62 3.56
N VAL A 771 -0.68 -10.96 4.68
CA VAL A 771 -1.73 -11.32 5.65
C VAL A 771 -3.11 -11.11 5.05
N GLU A 772 -3.37 -9.92 4.53
CA GLU A 772 -4.65 -9.59 3.92
C GLU A 772 -4.83 -10.35 2.61
N ALA A 773 -3.80 -10.48 1.76
CA ALA A 773 -3.91 -11.34 0.59
C ALA A 773 -4.27 -12.78 0.97
N ASP A 774 -3.61 -13.36 1.98
CA ASP A 774 -3.94 -14.69 2.51
C ASP A 774 -5.39 -14.75 2.99
N SER A 775 -5.82 -13.76 3.78
CA SER A 775 -7.18 -13.66 4.30
C SER A 775 -8.21 -13.54 3.19
N ILE A 776 -7.99 -12.67 2.19
CA ILE A 776 -8.87 -12.46 1.04
C ILE A 776 -8.97 -13.74 0.22
N PHE A 777 -7.85 -14.39 -0.11
CA PHE A 777 -7.88 -15.66 -0.83
C PHE A 777 -8.61 -16.73 -0.01
N THR A 778 -8.40 -16.81 1.30
CA THR A 778 -9.13 -17.75 2.17
C THR A 778 -10.64 -17.43 2.26
N VAL A 779 -11.05 -16.16 2.35
CA VAL A 779 -12.46 -15.76 2.38
C VAL A 779 -13.14 -16.07 1.04
N LEU A 780 -12.54 -15.62 -0.05
CA LEU A 780 -13.14 -15.72 -1.39
C LEU A 780 -13.05 -17.14 -1.95
N MET A 781 -11.96 -17.86 -1.67
CA MET A 781 -11.65 -19.15 -2.30
C MET A 781 -11.71 -20.33 -1.33
N GLY A 782 -11.73 -20.13 -0.01
CA GLY A 782 -11.73 -21.19 1.00
C GLY A 782 -13.08 -21.88 1.21
N ASP A 783 -13.15 -22.81 2.18
CA ASP A 783 -14.31 -23.70 2.36
C ASP A 783 -15.48 -23.10 3.14
N VAL A 784 -15.21 -22.09 3.97
CA VAL A 784 -16.23 -21.47 4.81
C VAL A 784 -17.10 -20.49 4.00
N VAL A 785 -18.41 -20.73 3.97
CA VAL A 785 -19.36 -19.93 3.16
C VAL A 785 -19.71 -18.59 3.83
N GLU A 786 -19.84 -18.56 5.16
CA GLU A 786 -20.36 -17.39 5.88
C GLU A 786 -19.49 -16.13 5.72
N PRO A 787 -18.16 -16.18 5.92
CA PRO A 787 -17.30 -15.01 5.74
C PRO A 787 -17.34 -14.47 4.31
N ARG A 788 -17.47 -15.37 3.33
CA ARG A 788 -17.60 -14.98 1.93
C ARG A 788 -18.91 -14.24 1.67
N ARG A 789 -20.01 -14.70 2.25
CA ARG A 789 -21.30 -14.01 2.15
C ARG A 789 -21.22 -12.62 2.75
N GLN A 790 -20.69 -12.50 3.97
CA GLN A 790 -20.50 -11.21 4.63
C GLN A 790 -19.62 -10.27 3.79
N PHE A 791 -18.49 -10.78 3.27
CA PHE A 791 -17.63 -10.00 2.39
C PHE A 791 -18.38 -9.49 1.15
N ILE A 792 -19.22 -10.32 0.53
CA ILE A 792 -20.04 -9.90 -0.61
C ILE A 792 -21.06 -8.84 -0.18
N GLU A 793 -21.74 -9.00 0.96
CA GLU A 793 -22.72 -8.04 1.46
C GLU A 793 -22.10 -6.68 1.80
N ASP A 794 -20.96 -6.68 2.50
CA ASP A 794 -20.24 -5.48 2.91
C ASP A 794 -19.69 -4.69 1.71
N ASN A 795 -19.27 -5.40 0.65
CA ASN A 795 -18.64 -4.79 -0.53
C ASN A 795 -19.61 -4.66 -1.73
N ALA A 796 -20.87 -5.08 -1.60
CA ALA A 796 -21.84 -5.10 -2.70
C ALA A 796 -22.09 -3.70 -3.29
N LEU A 797 -22.08 -2.67 -2.44
CA LEU A 797 -22.34 -1.28 -2.83
C LEU A 797 -21.13 -0.61 -3.50
N ASP A 798 -19.92 -1.16 -3.31
CA ASP A 798 -18.69 -0.65 -3.90
C ASP A 798 -18.47 -1.14 -5.35
N VAL A 799 -19.29 -2.08 -5.82
CA VAL A 799 -19.19 -2.64 -7.17
C VAL A 799 -19.70 -1.63 -8.21
N LYS A 800 -18.77 -0.91 -8.84
CA LYS A 800 -19.07 0.09 -9.89
C LYS A 800 -19.46 -0.51 -11.25
N ASN A 801 -19.15 -1.77 -11.51
CA ASN A 801 -19.41 -2.44 -12.79
C ASN A 801 -19.93 -3.88 -12.56
N LEU A 802 -21.21 -4.00 -12.22
CA LEU A 802 -21.94 -5.26 -12.34
C LEU A 802 -22.62 -5.24 -13.72
N ASP A 803 -22.21 -6.12 -14.63
CA ASP A 803 -23.03 -6.45 -15.80
C ASP A 803 -24.25 -7.23 -15.27
N ILE A 804 -25.42 -6.59 -15.30
CA ILE A 804 -26.73 -7.22 -15.09
C ILE A 804 -27.27 -7.69 -16.44
#